data_AF-A0A5Q4DFC6-F1
#
_entry.id   AF-A0A5Q4DFC6-F1
#
_cell.length_a   1.000
_cell.length_b   1.000
_cell.length_c   1.000
_cell.angle_alpha   90.00
_cell.angle_beta   90.00
_cell.angle_gamma   90.00
#
_symmetry.space_group_name_H-M   'P 1'
#
loop_
_entity.id
_entity.type
_entity.pdbx_description
1 polymer ?
#
loop_
_entity_poly.entity_id
_entity_poly.type
_entity_poly.pdbx_seq_one_letter_code
_entity_poly.pdbx_strand_id
1 'polypeptide(L)'
;MIADAGGAPHDAASGGVVRRRRFPRPVPRQLRLLGLAPVLFLAGCGGAGEGGPGSDRGGDGDAGRAAATAPEFLLLGGMVLDGSGAAEERLDVGIAGTRIVFVGDAAARGVEAPDTVDVTGYLVTPGFIDMHSHAELDEPWGRDALPFIHQGITLAIMGVDGYGTNELTAQFRRWLSDGIGVNAMAYVGHNTARGEIMGDDDRAPTPEELDAMRAWVRQGMEEGALGLSSGLFYTPGFYAETEEVIELNRVAAEYGGIYDTHDRDLGAAYQGIGLLASIDEAIRIGEEAGTAVIFSHFNPQGAHNYGQAPEAARRVEDARARGVPVYAAQHVYTATQASLQAYAIPRWASAGGRADLLRRFEDPDTLRILDRQTMEMLEIRGGAEKIRIVAPTPELNGRSLAEVAEGWGLPVPETVRRILRDGNVPVMNMDLYDDWNTRYLAEMPWMMTCTDGRTPNPEQAIAHPRPYGAFTRKLRTFVLDEGLLTLPFAIRSMTGLAADFLGLPDRGYVREGMYADLVVLDLENLRDLATYEEPQQFSEGAVHVLVNGSFAIRSGEATGALAGQPLLRGGEVFGGGVQVARSPHGMVVSAKPLASRVGARVLEQGGNAVDAAVATALALTVVEPAMSSLGGRTQILVRAPGGEIVALDGGNEVVASFDPARMPESPDPTVGYGTVAIPGTVAALAEALERWGSWPLARVLEPAIALAEGGFLLTPGQGERWEEAAPLLALHEGSRRHFLRPDGSPYRGGDRFRQPALAETLRTLAREGPETFYRGAMAEAIHADVEGNAGFLTAGDLAGYHAREARVVEGRYRGHRIVGSDLPASGAWVVRILEILEDQGSLPEPGTPAWAGALADALVQGFEERDRAWAAAAGNQTAGAGGGHDHAGEPAHTTHLSVTDASGMLVALTQSIGPSFGSHVANPELGFLYASTQGYLATEPGSRPFSSMSPLLVFSDGEPSWVLGGAGARRIISAMVAVLSHGIDGGLPLGEAMAAPRFHATGPRELRLETRTGADWGGDAVEALTRLGYNVTTSDVPDYFARLHVIRRDPVSGVWMGAADPRRSGQAVGAGVGPRSSPAAGAGTPVATPEGAAAAR
;
A
#
# COMPACT_ATOMS: atom_id res chain seq x y z
N MET A 1 20.93 44.32 37.50
CA MET A 1 20.08 45.53 37.49
C MET A 1 20.33 46.27 36.20
N ILE A 2 19.27 46.73 35.52
CA ILE A 2 19.37 47.57 34.32
C ILE A 2 19.61 49.02 34.77
N ALA A 3 20.57 49.71 34.15
CA ALA A 3 20.71 51.17 34.19
C ALA A 3 21.45 51.64 32.93
N ASP A 4 21.16 52.86 32.49
CA ASP A 4 21.19 53.23 31.07
C ASP A 4 22.14 54.41 30.74
N ALA A 5 22.37 54.61 29.44
CA ALA A 5 22.65 55.87 28.73
C ALA A 5 23.96 56.70 28.90
N GLY A 6 24.63 56.89 27.75
CA GLY A 6 25.18 58.20 27.27
C GLY A 6 26.65 58.55 27.57
N GLY A 7 27.45 59.12 26.64
CA GLY A 7 27.24 59.41 25.21
C GLY A 7 28.31 60.38 24.61
N ALA A 8 28.22 60.69 23.30
CA ALA A 8 28.81 61.84 22.56
C ALA A 8 30.34 61.90 22.25
N PRO A 9 30.83 62.67 21.22
CA PRO A 9 30.19 63.08 19.93
C PRO A 9 31.15 63.29 18.68
N HIS A 10 30.54 63.64 17.51
CA HIS A 10 31.05 64.46 16.36
C HIS A 10 32.21 63.91 15.47
N ASP A 11 32.35 64.19 14.15
CA ASP A 11 31.50 64.91 13.15
C ASP A 11 31.87 64.58 11.67
N ALA A 12 31.02 65.02 10.71
CA ALA A 12 31.33 65.57 9.34
C ALA A 12 30.69 64.95 8.05
N ALA A 13 29.71 65.68 7.47
CA ALA A 13 29.44 66.02 6.04
C ALA A 13 29.31 64.94 4.89
N SER A 14 28.45 65.06 3.84
CA SER A 14 27.35 66.01 3.50
C SER A 14 26.48 65.60 2.25
N GLY A 15 25.13 65.77 2.34
CA GLY A 15 24.15 66.01 1.22
C GLY A 15 23.53 64.81 0.43
N GLY A 16 22.35 64.89 -0.24
CA GLY A 16 21.22 65.84 -0.10
C GLY A 16 20.07 65.89 -1.18
N VAL A 17 18.83 65.47 -0.81
CA VAL A 17 17.52 66.21 -0.98
C VAL A 17 16.73 66.33 -2.35
N VAL A 18 15.58 65.59 -2.47
CA VAL A 18 14.17 66.00 -2.85
C VAL A 18 13.49 65.94 -4.29
N ARG A 19 12.35 65.19 -4.35
CA ARG A 19 10.98 65.27 -5.01
C ARG A 19 10.64 65.64 -6.50
N ARG A 20 9.85 64.72 -7.11
CA ARG A 20 8.53 64.79 -7.86
C ARG A 20 8.29 65.55 -9.23
N ARG A 21 7.75 64.76 -10.20
CA ARG A 21 6.56 64.93 -11.12
C ARG A 21 6.67 65.44 -12.60
N ARG A 22 6.01 64.65 -13.49
CA ARG A 22 5.27 64.92 -14.78
C ARG A 22 5.87 64.50 -16.17
N PHE A 23 4.96 64.07 -17.05
CA PHE A 23 5.02 63.48 -18.42
C PHE A 23 4.90 64.55 -19.54
N PRO A 24 5.23 64.34 -20.86
CA PRO A 24 4.57 63.37 -21.79
C PRO A 24 5.41 62.70 -22.95
N ARG A 25 4.69 62.00 -23.87
CA ARG A 25 4.98 61.01 -24.96
C ARG A 25 5.67 61.56 -26.25
N PRO A 26 6.03 60.79 -27.34
CA PRO A 26 5.56 59.43 -27.79
C PRO A 26 6.52 58.40 -28.51
N VAL A 27 6.16 57.09 -28.41
CA VAL A 27 5.99 55.98 -29.45
C VAL A 27 7.07 55.76 -30.55
N PRO A 28 7.44 54.50 -31.00
CA PRO A 28 6.87 53.13 -30.82
C PRO A 28 7.90 52.10 -30.24
N ARG A 29 7.86 50.73 -30.31
CA ARG A 29 6.94 49.67 -30.83
C ARG A 29 7.10 48.34 -30.02
N GLN A 30 6.07 47.47 -30.05
CA GLN A 30 5.95 45.98 -29.98
C GLN A 30 7.13 45.08 -29.46
N LEU A 31 6.89 43.96 -28.73
CA LEU A 31 6.01 42.82 -29.06
C LEU A 31 5.22 42.17 -27.89
N ARG A 32 4.39 41.15 -28.19
CA ARG A 32 3.47 40.40 -27.29
C ARG A 32 3.72 38.88 -27.34
N LEU A 33 3.39 38.21 -26.23
CA LEU A 33 2.58 36.98 -26.01
C LEU A 33 2.13 36.08 -27.18
N LEU A 34 1.80 34.83 -26.79
CA LEU A 34 1.21 33.66 -27.51
C LEU A 34 2.26 32.70 -28.12
N GLY A 35 2.07 31.38 -28.11
CA GLY A 35 1.01 30.56 -27.52
C GLY A 35 1.22 29.07 -27.88
N LEU A 36 0.83 28.15 -27.00
CA LEU A 36 0.89 26.70 -27.25
C LEU A 36 -0.44 26.18 -27.82
N ALA A 37 -0.37 25.25 -28.77
CA ALA A 37 -1.52 24.49 -29.28
C ALA A 37 -1.06 23.04 -29.63
N PRO A 38 -1.94 22.03 -29.47
CA PRO A 38 -1.54 20.62 -29.42
C PRO A 38 -1.69 19.89 -30.77
N VAL A 39 -1.13 18.68 -30.85
CA VAL A 39 -1.37 17.74 -31.96
C VAL A 39 -2.09 16.50 -31.42
N LEU A 40 -3.32 16.28 -31.89
CA LEU A 40 -4.08 15.03 -31.70
C LEU A 40 -3.46 13.90 -32.53
N PHE A 41 -3.68 12.66 -32.09
CA PHE A 41 -3.67 11.49 -32.97
C PHE A 41 -5.10 10.94 -33.10
N LEU A 42 -5.56 10.78 -34.34
CA LEU A 42 -6.78 10.07 -34.70
C LEU A 42 -6.50 9.25 -35.98
N ALA A 43 -7.11 8.07 -36.07
CA ALA A 43 -6.90 7.13 -37.17
C ALA A 43 -7.69 7.52 -38.44
N GLY A 44 -7.28 7.01 -39.61
CA GLY A 44 -7.99 7.24 -40.88
C GLY A 44 -7.36 6.59 -42.11
N CYS A 45 -7.97 5.49 -42.56
CA CYS A 45 -7.61 4.62 -43.69
C CYS A 45 -7.23 5.28 -45.06
N GLY A 46 -6.41 4.54 -45.84
CA GLY A 46 -6.70 4.27 -47.27
C GLY A 46 -5.72 4.82 -48.33
N GLY A 47 -5.17 3.92 -49.16
CA GLY A 47 -4.46 4.29 -50.40
C GLY A 47 -3.58 3.16 -50.96
N ALA A 48 -3.92 2.62 -52.15
CA ALA A 48 -3.22 1.50 -52.79
C ALA A 48 -2.14 1.95 -53.79
N GLY A 49 -1.16 1.07 -54.09
CA GLY A 49 -0.15 1.29 -55.12
C GLY A 49 0.75 0.08 -55.39
N GLU A 50 0.70 -0.42 -56.62
CA GLU A 50 1.49 -1.50 -57.26
C GLU A 50 3.03 -1.32 -57.10
N GLY A 51 3.93 -2.30 -57.23
CA GLY A 51 3.86 -3.71 -57.62
C GLY A 51 5.13 -4.12 -58.42
N GLY A 52 5.88 -5.17 -58.02
CA GLY A 52 7.05 -5.67 -58.77
C GLY A 52 8.00 -6.58 -57.96
N PRO A 53 8.74 -7.54 -58.58
CA PRO A 53 8.86 -8.88 -57.98
C PRO A 53 10.27 -9.49 -57.80
N GLY A 54 10.34 -10.55 -56.99
CA GLY A 54 11.47 -11.51 -56.88
C GLY A 54 12.38 -11.28 -55.66
N SER A 55 12.91 -12.30 -54.96
CA SER A 55 12.93 -13.75 -55.24
C SER A 55 13.12 -14.60 -53.96
N ASP A 56 12.75 -15.88 -54.02
CA ASP A 56 12.84 -16.88 -52.94
C ASP A 56 14.15 -16.92 -52.14
N ARG A 57 14.04 -17.15 -50.82
CA ARG A 57 14.29 -18.47 -50.19
C ARG A 57 13.86 -18.45 -48.70
N GLY A 58 13.15 -19.49 -48.27
CA GLY A 58 12.46 -19.51 -46.98
C GLY A 58 13.34 -19.82 -45.76
N GLY A 59 12.79 -19.54 -44.58
CA GLY A 59 13.43 -19.77 -43.29
C GLY A 59 12.71 -19.19 -42.06
N ASP A 60 11.41 -18.90 -42.15
CA ASP A 60 10.58 -18.45 -41.03
C ASP A 60 9.57 -19.56 -40.66
N GLY A 61 9.19 -19.75 -39.40
CA GLY A 61 9.59 -18.99 -38.21
C GLY A 61 8.62 -19.26 -37.08
N ASP A 62 8.73 -20.41 -36.42
CA ASP A 62 7.92 -20.75 -35.23
C ASP A 62 8.50 -20.03 -34.01
N ALA A 63 8.35 -18.70 -34.01
CA ALA A 63 8.67 -17.86 -32.87
C ALA A 63 7.60 -18.13 -31.79
N GLY A 64 8.02 -18.82 -30.73
CA GLY A 64 7.12 -19.41 -29.75
C GLY A 64 6.04 -18.45 -29.24
N ARG A 65 4.79 -18.75 -29.60
CA ARG A 65 3.64 -18.28 -28.83
C ARG A 65 3.83 -18.74 -27.39
N ALA A 66 3.77 -17.81 -26.44
CA ALA A 66 3.49 -18.18 -25.06
C ALA A 66 2.20 -19.02 -25.07
N ALA A 67 2.21 -20.17 -24.40
CA ALA A 67 1.01 -21.00 -24.28
C ALA A 67 -0.05 -20.18 -23.54
N ALA A 68 -1.09 -19.75 -24.25
CA ALA A 68 -2.20 -19.05 -23.64
C ALA A 68 -2.87 -19.99 -22.62
N THR A 69 -3.06 -19.51 -21.40
CA THR A 69 -3.84 -20.23 -20.39
C THR A 69 -5.22 -20.49 -20.96
N ALA A 70 -5.60 -21.77 -21.12
CA ALA A 70 -6.91 -22.12 -21.64
C ALA A 70 -7.99 -21.57 -20.68
N PRO A 71 -9.08 -20.98 -21.21
CA PRO A 71 -10.18 -20.52 -20.36
C PRO A 71 -10.83 -21.71 -19.64
N GLU A 72 -11.10 -21.53 -18.35
CA GLU A 72 -11.94 -22.42 -17.55
C GLU A 72 -13.41 -22.25 -17.93
N PHE A 73 -13.76 -21.03 -18.38
CA PHE A 73 -15.12 -20.64 -18.73
C PHE A 73 -15.13 -19.62 -19.91
N LEU A 74 -16.11 -19.72 -20.82
CA LEU A 74 -16.34 -18.79 -21.93
C LEU A 74 -17.75 -18.18 -21.94
N LEU A 75 -17.82 -16.86 -22.11
CA LEU A 75 -18.99 -16.13 -22.57
C LEU A 75 -18.96 -16.08 -24.10
N LEU A 76 -19.99 -16.59 -24.77
CA LEU A 76 -20.04 -16.72 -26.24
C LEU A 76 -21.04 -15.76 -26.90
N GLY A 77 -20.65 -15.15 -28.01
CA GLY A 77 -21.53 -14.42 -28.93
C GLY A 77 -22.04 -13.05 -28.47
N GLY A 78 -21.52 -12.52 -27.37
CA GLY A 78 -21.98 -11.26 -26.76
C GLY A 78 -21.60 -10.01 -27.55
N MET A 79 -22.35 -8.92 -27.36
CA MET A 79 -21.93 -7.58 -27.81
C MET A 79 -21.08 -6.95 -26.70
N VAL A 80 -19.78 -6.84 -26.89
CA VAL A 80 -18.84 -6.32 -25.88
C VAL A 80 -18.68 -4.81 -26.03
N LEU A 81 -18.93 -4.06 -24.94
CA LEU A 81 -18.40 -2.70 -24.76
C LEU A 81 -17.22 -2.77 -23.80
N ASP A 82 -16.02 -2.44 -24.28
CA ASP A 82 -14.78 -2.68 -23.53
C ASP A 82 -14.55 -1.72 -22.34
N GLY A 83 -15.44 -0.76 -22.09
CA GLY A 83 -15.30 0.28 -21.06
C GLY A 83 -14.62 1.59 -21.53
N SER A 84 -14.02 1.62 -22.72
CA SER A 84 -13.31 2.82 -23.24
C SER A 84 -14.20 3.90 -23.84
N GLY A 85 -15.48 3.57 -24.12
CA GLY A 85 -16.39 4.40 -24.91
C GLY A 85 -16.30 4.17 -26.43
N ALA A 86 -15.53 3.16 -26.87
CA ALA A 86 -15.58 2.65 -28.24
C ALA A 86 -16.94 2.03 -28.59
N ALA A 87 -17.17 1.78 -29.88
CA ALA A 87 -18.37 1.06 -30.33
C ALA A 87 -18.35 -0.41 -29.88
N GLU A 88 -19.53 -1.02 -29.78
CA GLU A 88 -19.68 -2.43 -29.42
C GLU A 88 -19.21 -3.37 -30.53
N GLU A 89 -18.53 -4.45 -30.15
CA GLU A 89 -18.05 -5.50 -31.06
C GLU A 89 -18.59 -6.87 -30.63
N ARG A 90 -18.93 -7.74 -31.59
CA ARG A 90 -19.35 -9.11 -31.26
C ARG A 90 -18.12 -9.96 -30.99
N LEU A 91 -17.93 -10.36 -29.74
CA LEU A 91 -16.74 -11.07 -29.27
C LEU A 91 -17.11 -12.10 -28.20
N ASP A 92 -16.29 -13.14 -28.08
CA ASP A 92 -16.30 -14.09 -26.97
C ASP A 92 -15.28 -13.65 -25.91
N VAL A 93 -15.58 -13.91 -24.64
CA VAL A 93 -14.72 -13.55 -23.50
C VAL A 93 -14.43 -14.80 -22.66
N GLY A 94 -13.16 -15.17 -22.56
CA GLY A 94 -12.69 -16.33 -21.81
C GLY A 94 -12.04 -15.93 -20.49
N ILE A 95 -12.38 -16.67 -19.43
CA ILE A 95 -11.99 -16.41 -18.04
C ILE A 95 -11.29 -17.64 -17.48
N ALA A 96 -10.24 -17.43 -16.67
CA ALA A 96 -9.61 -18.47 -15.87
C ALA A 96 -9.18 -17.89 -14.51
N GLY A 97 -9.55 -18.56 -13.43
CA GLY A 97 -9.43 -18.05 -12.07
C GLY A 97 -10.06 -16.66 -11.95
N THR A 98 -9.23 -15.66 -11.60
CA THR A 98 -9.69 -14.28 -11.39
C THR A 98 -9.55 -13.37 -12.62
N ARG A 99 -9.03 -13.88 -13.75
CA ARG A 99 -8.57 -13.06 -14.88
C ARG A 99 -9.30 -13.38 -16.18
N ILE A 100 -9.46 -12.35 -17.02
CA ILE A 100 -9.81 -12.49 -18.43
C ILE A 100 -8.56 -13.00 -19.16
N VAL A 101 -8.64 -14.18 -19.77
CA VAL A 101 -7.52 -14.81 -20.50
C VAL A 101 -7.70 -14.82 -22.01
N PHE A 102 -8.89 -14.50 -22.50
CA PHE A 102 -9.19 -14.43 -23.93
C PHE A 102 -10.25 -13.36 -24.24
N VAL A 103 -10.02 -12.58 -25.30
CA VAL A 103 -11.05 -11.73 -25.93
C VAL A 103 -10.93 -11.84 -27.46
N GLY A 104 -11.97 -12.33 -28.13
CA GLY A 104 -11.93 -12.51 -29.59
C GLY A 104 -13.00 -13.46 -30.12
N ASP A 105 -12.86 -13.90 -31.37
CA ASP A 105 -13.64 -15.01 -31.94
C ASP A 105 -13.00 -16.34 -31.51
N ALA A 106 -13.63 -17.03 -30.56
CA ALA A 106 -13.15 -18.29 -30.00
C ALA A 106 -13.18 -19.42 -31.04
N ALA A 107 -14.23 -19.47 -31.86
CA ALA A 107 -14.41 -20.49 -32.89
C ALA A 107 -13.34 -20.37 -34.00
N ALA A 108 -13.05 -19.16 -34.48
CA ALA A 108 -12.02 -18.92 -35.48
C ALA A 108 -10.59 -19.12 -34.94
N ARG A 109 -10.39 -18.98 -33.63
CA ARG A 109 -9.09 -19.19 -32.96
C ARG A 109 -8.90 -20.60 -32.37
N GLY A 110 -9.94 -21.44 -32.37
CA GLY A 110 -9.90 -22.79 -31.80
C GLY A 110 -9.75 -22.79 -30.28
N VAL A 111 -10.39 -21.84 -29.60
CA VAL A 111 -10.39 -21.70 -28.14
C VAL A 111 -11.65 -22.38 -27.60
N GLU A 112 -11.46 -23.33 -26.67
CA GLU A 112 -12.53 -24.07 -26.01
C GLU A 112 -12.37 -23.94 -24.49
N ALA A 113 -13.48 -24.09 -23.76
CA ALA A 113 -13.52 -24.10 -22.29
C ALA A 113 -14.41 -25.23 -21.77
N PRO A 114 -14.15 -25.78 -20.56
CA PRO A 114 -15.01 -26.77 -19.90
C PRO A 114 -16.45 -26.30 -19.64
N ASP A 115 -16.66 -25.02 -19.35
CA ASP A 115 -17.98 -24.40 -19.14
C ASP A 115 -18.18 -23.26 -20.17
N THR A 116 -19.37 -23.15 -20.75
CA THR A 116 -19.71 -22.14 -21.76
C THR A 116 -21.12 -21.61 -21.54
N VAL A 117 -21.29 -20.29 -21.58
CA VAL A 117 -22.60 -19.63 -21.55
C VAL A 117 -22.76 -18.83 -22.83
N ASP A 118 -23.81 -19.16 -23.57
CA ASP A 118 -24.27 -18.36 -24.71
C ASP A 118 -24.88 -17.05 -24.20
N VAL A 119 -24.28 -15.93 -24.57
CA VAL A 119 -24.74 -14.56 -24.28
C VAL A 119 -25.13 -13.82 -25.56
N THR A 120 -25.44 -14.55 -26.64
CA THR A 120 -25.91 -13.99 -27.90
C THR A 120 -27.18 -13.16 -27.71
N GLY A 121 -27.08 -11.85 -28.00
CA GLY A 121 -28.18 -10.90 -27.84
C GLY A 121 -28.08 -10.07 -26.57
N TYR A 122 -27.20 -10.43 -25.64
CA TYR A 122 -26.87 -9.62 -24.47
C TYR A 122 -25.64 -8.74 -24.70
N LEU A 123 -25.56 -7.68 -23.91
CA LEU A 123 -24.41 -6.79 -23.83
C LEU A 123 -23.45 -7.29 -22.75
N VAL A 124 -22.15 -7.31 -23.02
CA VAL A 124 -21.09 -7.65 -22.05
C VAL A 124 -20.25 -6.41 -21.78
N THR A 125 -20.06 -6.07 -20.51
CA THR A 125 -19.31 -4.87 -20.07
C THR A 125 -18.37 -5.21 -18.91
N PRO A 126 -17.42 -4.33 -18.57
CA PRO A 126 -16.75 -4.41 -17.27
C PRO A 126 -17.77 -4.25 -16.14
N GLY A 127 -17.43 -4.78 -14.97
CA GLY A 127 -18.13 -4.54 -13.71
C GLY A 127 -18.20 -3.05 -13.36
N PHE A 128 -19.34 -2.61 -12.84
CA PHE A 128 -19.56 -1.19 -12.53
C PHE A 128 -18.90 -0.78 -11.22
N ILE A 129 -18.41 0.46 -11.19
CA ILE A 129 -17.71 1.05 -10.05
C ILE A 129 -18.61 2.10 -9.41
N ASP A 130 -19.01 1.88 -8.16
CA ASP A 130 -19.79 2.82 -7.36
C ASP A 130 -18.89 3.84 -6.66
N MET A 131 -18.71 4.99 -7.31
CA MET A 131 -17.77 6.04 -6.91
C MET A 131 -18.08 6.70 -5.56
N HIS A 132 -19.28 6.52 -5.02
CA HIS A 132 -19.67 7.08 -3.72
C HIS A 132 -20.75 6.22 -3.09
N SER A 133 -20.38 5.39 -2.10
CA SER A 133 -21.23 4.34 -1.57
C SER A 133 -21.33 4.34 -0.04
N HIS A 134 -22.50 3.97 0.46
CA HIS A 134 -22.78 3.71 1.87
C HIS A 134 -23.18 2.24 2.11
N ALA A 135 -22.69 1.32 1.27
CA ALA A 135 -22.89 -0.11 1.46
C ALA A 135 -22.42 -0.59 2.85
N GLU A 136 -23.27 -1.32 3.55
CA GLU A 136 -23.02 -1.75 4.93
C GLU A 136 -22.20 -3.07 4.94
N LEU A 137 -20.96 -3.01 4.44
CA LEU A 137 -20.12 -4.20 4.21
C LEU A 137 -19.58 -4.85 5.48
N ASP A 138 -19.47 -4.10 6.58
CA ASP A 138 -19.14 -4.62 7.91
C ASP A 138 -20.33 -5.35 8.58
N GLU A 139 -21.54 -5.27 8.01
CA GLU A 139 -22.77 -5.83 8.59
C GLU A 139 -23.16 -7.19 7.95
N PRO A 140 -23.58 -8.21 8.72
CA PRO A 140 -23.92 -9.54 8.19
C PRO A 140 -25.04 -9.56 7.14
N TRP A 141 -25.93 -8.57 7.17
CA TRP A 141 -27.07 -8.39 6.28
C TRP A 141 -26.78 -7.45 5.08
N GLY A 142 -25.61 -6.81 5.05
CA GLY A 142 -25.20 -5.91 3.97
C GLY A 142 -23.94 -6.33 3.21
N ARG A 143 -23.09 -7.19 3.81
CA ARG A 143 -21.83 -7.68 3.23
C ARG A 143 -21.94 -8.38 1.88
N ASP A 144 -23.09 -8.97 1.55
CA ASP A 144 -23.31 -9.61 0.25
C ASP A 144 -23.52 -8.58 -0.89
N ALA A 145 -23.80 -7.31 -0.54
CA ALA A 145 -24.06 -6.22 -1.45
C ALA A 145 -25.12 -6.53 -2.55
N LEU A 146 -26.10 -7.41 -2.29
CA LEU A 146 -27.10 -7.82 -3.29
C LEU A 146 -27.79 -6.64 -4.03
N PRO A 147 -28.21 -5.54 -3.37
CA PRO A 147 -28.79 -4.38 -4.08
C PRO A 147 -27.86 -3.76 -5.13
N PHE A 148 -26.56 -3.84 -4.91
CA PHE A 148 -25.51 -3.29 -5.77
C PHE A 148 -25.17 -4.27 -6.90
N ILE A 149 -25.01 -5.56 -6.58
CA ILE A 149 -24.69 -6.61 -7.56
C ILE A 149 -25.82 -6.77 -8.58
N HIS A 150 -27.10 -6.67 -8.17
CA HIS A 150 -28.24 -6.66 -9.11
C HIS A 150 -28.26 -5.50 -10.10
N GLN A 151 -27.47 -4.44 -9.88
CA GLN A 151 -27.25 -3.35 -10.84
C GLN A 151 -26.02 -3.56 -11.74
N GLY A 152 -25.21 -4.59 -11.49
CA GLY A 152 -23.91 -4.82 -12.15
C GLY A 152 -22.70 -4.23 -11.42
N ILE A 153 -22.84 -3.75 -10.18
CA ILE A 153 -21.74 -3.17 -9.41
C ILE A 153 -20.82 -4.27 -8.87
N THR A 154 -19.51 -4.12 -9.07
CA THR A 154 -18.47 -5.07 -8.64
C THR A 154 -17.38 -4.43 -7.79
N LEU A 155 -17.35 -3.09 -7.66
CA LEU A 155 -16.46 -2.33 -6.80
C LEU A 155 -17.21 -1.15 -6.17
N ALA A 156 -17.11 -0.97 -4.86
CA ALA A 156 -17.69 0.15 -4.12
C ALA A 156 -16.62 1.00 -3.42
N ILE A 157 -16.80 2.33 -3.45
CA ILE A 157 -15.92 3.29 -2.77
C ILE A 157 -16.57 3.73 -1.45
N MET A 158 -15.86 3.44 -0.36
CA MET A 158 -16.31 3.51 1.03
C MET A 158 -15.61 4.63 1.82
N GLY A 159 -16.11 4.94 3.02
CA GLY A 159 -15.51 5.95 3.90
C GLY A 159 -15.70 7.39 3.41
N VAL A 160 -16.67 7.61 2.52
CA VAL A 160 -17.06 8.91 1.95
C VAL A 160 -17.72 9.83 3.00
N ASP A 161 -18.13 11.04 2.60
CA ASP A 161 -18.76 12.05 3.47
C ASP A 161 -17.88 12.47 4.68
N GLY A 162 -16.57 12.20 4.62
CA GLY A 162 -15.63 12.46 5.71
C GLY A 162 -15.65 11.44 6.85
N TYR A 163 -16.35 10.30 6.70
CA TYR A 163 -16.57 9.32 7.78
C TYR A 163 -15.67 8.06 7.70
N GLY A 164 -14.65 8.05 6.83
CA GLY A 164 -13.62 7.01 6.81
C GLY A 164 -12.82 6.91 8.12
N THR A 165 -12.34 5.71 8.46
CA THR A 165 -11.42 5.47 9.59
C THR A 165 -9.96 5.74 9.18
N ASN A 166 -9.03 5.80 10.15
CA ASN A 166 -7.59 5.65 9.93
C ASN A 166 -7.12 4.18 10.00
N GLU A 167 -7.84 3.32 10.75
CA GLU A 167 -7.52 1.91 11.00
C GLU A 167 -7.96 0.99 9.82
N LEU A 168 -7.60 1.37 8.59
CA LEU A 168 -8.02 0.65 7.38
C LEU A 168 -7.55 -0.81 7.38
N THR A 169 -6.36 -1.10 7.93
CA THR A 169 -5.84 -2.46 8.06
C THR A 169 -6.76 -3.33 8.90
N ALA A 170 -7.40 -2.77 9.94
CA ALA A 170 -8.36 -3.49 10.76
C ALA A 170 -9.68 -3.73 10.00
N GLN A 171 -10.18 -2.73 9.28
CA GLN A 171 -11.38 -2.87 8.44
C GLN A 171 -11.18 -3.88 7.30
N PHE A 172 -10.11 -3.74 6.53
CA PHE A 172 -9.80 -4.64 5.42
C PHE A 172 -9.52 -6.08 5.90
N ARG A 173 -8.96 -6.28 7.10
CA ARG A 173 -8.86 -7.62 7.71
C ARG A 173 -10.22 -8.23 8.02
N ARG A 174 -11.20 -7.45 8.49
CA ARG A 174 -12.58 -7.93 8.70
C ARG A 174 -13.21 -8.32 7.36
N TRP A 175 -13.21 -7.42 6.37
CA TRP A 175 -13.76 -7.70 5.04
C TRP A 175 -13.13 -8.93 4.38
N LEU A 176 -11.82 -9.13 4.52
CA LEU A 176 -11.11 -10.33 4.03
C LEU A 176 -11.46 -11.61 4.80
N SER A 177 -11.66 -11.51 6.13
CA SER A 177 -12.01 -12.64 7.01
C SER A 177 -13.46 -13.08 6.82
N ASP A 178 -14.37 -12.13 6.75
CA ASP A 178 -15.81 -12.37 6.76
C ASP A 178 -16.37 -12.58 5.34
N GLY A 179 -15.64 -12.10 4.32
CA GLY A 179 -16.04 -12.10 2.92
C GLY A 179 -17.01 -10.96 2.60
N ILE A 180 -16.82 -10.33 1.44
CA ILE A 180 -17.69 -9.27 0.90
C ILE A 180 -18.11 -9.61 -0.54
N GLY A 181 -19.31 -9.19 -0.95
CA GLY A 181 -19.89 -9.52 -2.27
C GLY A 181 -19.26 -8.75 -3.43
N VAL A 182 -18.89 -7.49 -3.20
CA VAL A 182 -18.20 -6.60 -4.16
C VAL A 182 -16.80 -6.27 -3.66
N ASN A 183 -15.89 -5.91 -4.55
CA ASN A 183 -14.62 -5.31 -4.15
C ASN A 183 -14.87 -3.98 -3.42
N ALA A 184 -13.96 -3.58 -2.54
CA ALA A 184 -14.12 -2.35 -1.77
C ALA A 184 -12.81 -1.59 -1.57
N MET A 185 -12.87 -0.26 -1.70
CA MET A 185 -11.78 0.68 -1.37
C MET A 185 -12.29 1.69 -0.36
N ALA A 186 -11.41 2.30 0.44
CA ALA A 186 -11.81 3.27 1.46
C ALA A 186 -10.97 4.57 1.42
N TYR A 187 -11.63 5.68 1.75
CA TYR A 187 -10.97 6.94 2.15
C TYR A 187 -10.68 6.97 3.65
N VAL A 188 -9.73 7.81 4.08
CA VAL A 188 -9.64 8.27 5.48
C VAL A 188 -10.49 9.52 5.64
N GLY A 189 -11.24 9.62 6.75
CA GLY A 189 -12.26 10.65 6.95
C GLY A 189 -11.77 11.89 7.71
N HIS A 190 -11.93 13.07 7.11
CA HIS A 190 -11.73 14.37 7.77
C HIS A 190 -12.63 14.55 9.00
N ASN A 191 -13.92 14.23 8.87
CA ASN A 191 -14.89 14.47 9.94
C ASN A 191 -14.63 13.53 11.13
N THR A 192 -14.22 12.28 10.87
CA THR A 192 -13.74 11.34 11.89
C THR A 192 -12.51 11.88 12.61
N ALA A 193 -11.47 12.28 11.87
CA ALA A 193 -10.22 12.81 12.45
C ALA A 193 -10.49 14.01 13.37
N ARG A 194 -11.35 14.94 12.92
CA ARG A 194 -11.76 16.11 13.68
C ARG A 194 -12.55 15.73 14.94
N GLY A 195 -13.54 14.86 14.82
CA GLY A 195 -14.37 14.41 15.94
C GLY A 195 -13.57 13.72 17.05
N GLU A 196 -12.64 12.83 16.68
CA GLU A 196 -11.81 12.09 17.66
C GLU A 196 -10.78 12.98 18.37
N ILE A 197 -10.27 14.02 17.70
CA ILE A 197 -9.16 14.85 18.22
C ILE A 197 -9.65 16.11 18.96
N MET A 198 -10.71 16.76 18.48
CA MET A 198 -11.22 18.01 19.07
C MET A 198 -12.71 18.01 19.42
N GLY A 199 -13.44 16.93 19.11
CA GLY A 199 -14.88 16.84 19.35
C GLY A 199 -15.73 17.73 18.43
N ASP A 200 -16.89 18.14 18.94
CA ASP A 200 -17.91 18.92 18.23
C ASP A 200 -17.78 20.45 18.40
N ASP A 201 -16.60 20.95 18.75
CA ASP A 201 -16.38 22.39 18.97
C ASP A 201 -16.37 23.20 17.67
N ASP A 202 -17.06 24.36 17.69
CA ASP A 202 -17.06 25.35 16.62
C ASP A 202 -15.84 26.29 16.76
N ARG A 203 -14.65 25.76 16.45
CA ARG A 203 -13.35 26.47 16.53
C ARG A 203 -12.33 25.87 15.56
N ALA A 204 -11.29 26.63 15.23
CA ALA A 204 -10.10 26.08 14.57
C ALA A 204 -9.30 25.14 15.52
N PRO A 205 -8.56 24.15 14.97
CA PRO A 205 -7.61 23.36 15.74
C PRO A 205 -6.50 24.22 16.35
N THR A 206 -5.96 23.79 17.50
CA THR A 206 -4.61 24.24 17.91
C THR A 206 -3.55 23.61 16.99
N PRO A 207 -2.31 24.12 16.95
CA PRO A 207 -1.23 23.51 16.17
C PRO A 207 -1.02 22.02 16.48
N GLU A 208 -1.15 21.65 17.76
CA GLU A 208 -0.99 20.27 18.24
C GLU A 208 -2.15 19.36 17.79
N GLU A 209 -3.39 19.86 17.80
CA GLU A 209 -4.55 19.14 17.27
C GLU A 209 -4.47 18.98 15.74
N LEU A 210 -4.02 20.00 15.03
CA LEU A 210 -3.80 19.91 13.58
C LEU A 210 -2.70 18.90 13.24
N ASP A 211 -1.60 18.86 14.00
CA ASP A 211 -0.56 17.85 13.84
C ASP A 211 -1.05 16.43 14.17
N ALA A 212 -1.94 16.28 15.16
CA ALA A 212 -2.61 15.00 15.42
C ALA A 212 -3.53 14.58 14.25
N MET A 213 -4.30 15.50 13.67
CA MET A 213 -5.16 15.21 12.52
C MET A 213 -4.32 14.87 11.27
N ARG A 214 -3.18 15.55 11.07
CA ARG A 214 -2.21 15.18 10.02
C ARG A 214 -1.66 13.78 10.24
N ALA A 215 -1.40 13.36 11.48
CA ALA A 215 -0.95 12.01 11.81
C ALA A 215 -2.06 10.96 11.53
N TRP A 216 -3.31 11.26 11.87
CA TRP A 216 -4.48 10.43 11.57
C TRP A 216 -4.64 10.17 10.07
N VAL A 217 -4.61 11.22 9.26
CA VAL A 217 -4.67 11.11 7.79
C VAL A 217 -3.46 10.34 7.27
N ARG A 218 -2.25 10.61 7.77
CA ARG A 218 -1.02 9.91 7.39
C ARG A 218 -1.11 8.41 7.62
N GLN A 219 -1.62 7.98 8.78
CA GLN A 219 -1.83 6.56 9.08
C GLN A 219 -2.77 5.91 8.07
N GLY A 220 -3.96 6.49 7.84
CA GLY A 220 -4.89 5.95 6.85
C GLY A 220 -4.30 5.83 5.44
N MET A 221 -3.48 6.80 5.03
CA MET A 221 -2.78 6.77 3.74
C MET A 221 -1.65 5.72 3.68
N GLU A 222 -0.96 5.45 4.80
CA GLU A 222 0.04 4.38 4.91
C GLU A 222 -0.59 2.97 4.95
N GLU A 223 -1.78 2.86 5.54
CA GLU A 223 -2.62 1.65 5.52
C GLU A 223 -3.38 1.45 4.19
N GLY A 224 -3.22 2.40 3.25
CA GLY A 224 -3.59 2.24 1.85
C GLY A 224 -4.89 2.92 1.42
N ALA A 225 -5.38 3.90 2.17
CA ALA A 225 -6.54 4.72 1.80
C ALA A 225 -6.39 5.38 0.42
N LEU A 226 -7.48 5.52 -0.32
CA LEU A 226 -7.52 6.25 -1.61
C LEU A 226 -7.07 7.71 -1.47
N GLY A 227 -7.30 8.32 -0.32
CA GLY A 227 -7.20 9.75 -0.13
C GLY A 227 -7.97 10.22 1.10
N LEU A 228 -8.23 11.54 1.15
CA LEU A 228 -9.01 12.18 2.19
C LEU A 228 -10.45 12.42 1.70
N SER A 229 -11.44 11.91 2.41
CA SER A 229 -12.84 12.31 2.23
C SER A 229 -13.21 13.43 3.22
N SER A 230 -14.19 14.24 2.86
CA SER A 230 -14.71 15.31 3.71
C SER A 230 -16.22 15.46 3.57
N GLY A 231 -16.89 15.78 4.68
CA GLY A 231 -18.31 16.09 4.71
C GLY A 231 -18.51 17.46 5.31
N LEU A 232 -18.16 18.51 4.55
CA LEU A 232 -18.19 19.88 5.05
C LEU A 232 -19.63 20.39 5.27
N PHE A 233 -20.63 19.67 4.76
CA PHE A 233 -22.05 19.85 5.10
C PHE A 233 -22.41 19.41 6.54
N TYR A 234 -21.70 18.45 7.14
CA TYR A 234 -22.04 17.83 8.42
C TYR A 234 -21.16 18.27 9.58
N THR A 235 -21.67 18.22 10.80
CA THR A 235 -20.86 18.37 12.02
C THR A 235 -20.04 17.10 12.30
N PRO A 236 -18.77 17.20 12.75
CA PRO A 236 -18.04 18.44 13.08
C PRO A 236 -17.35 19.11 11.88
N GLY A 237 -17.32 18.49 10.69
CA GLY A 237 -16.61 18.99 9.51
C GLY A 237 -17.02 20.39 9.05
N PHE A 238 -18.30 20.76 9.23
CA PHE A 238 -18.85 22.09 8.93
C PHE A 238 -18.13 23.24 9.68
N TYR A 239 -17.50 22.94 10.81
CA TYR A 239 -16.74 23.91 11.60
C TYR A 239 -15.33 24.16 11.09
N ALA A 240 -14.80 23.29 10.21
CA ALA A 240 -13.45 23.44 9.66
C ALA A 240 -13.35 24.63 8.71
N GLU A 241 -12.28 25.41 8.85
CA GLU A 241 -11.87 26.45 7.90
C GLU A 241 -11.23 25.80 6.67
N THR A 242 -11.25 26.46 5.50
CA THR A 242 -10.69 25.89 4.25
C THR A 242 -9.22 25.49 4.41
N GLU A 243 -8.44 26.29 5.13
CA GLU A 243 -7.02 26.07 5.38
C GLU A 243 -6.73 24.78 6.16
N GLU A 244 -7.63 24.36 7.06
CA GLU A 244 -7.50 23.09 7.80
C GLU A 244 -7.60 21.90 6.84
N VAL A 245 -8.61 21.92 5.96
CA VAL A 245 -8.83 20.86 4.97
C VAL A 245 -7.67 20.82 3.97
N ILE A 246 -7.14 21.98 3.55
CA ILE A 246 -5.93 22.07 2.72
C ILE A 246 -4.73 21.39 3.40
N GLU A 247 -4.48 21.69 4.68
CA GLU A 247 -3.34 21.13 5.43
C GLU A 247 -3.43 19.61 5.63
N LEU A 248 -4.64 19.07 5.77
CA LEU A 248 -4.87 17.63 5.85
C LEU A 248 -4.82 16.95 4.47
N ASN A 249 -5.37 17.60 3.44
CA ASN A 249 -5.32 17.11 2.06
C ASN A 249 -3.87 17.11 1.50
N ARG A 250 -3.01 18.03 1.95
CA ARG A 250 -1.55 18.01 1.67
C ARG A 250 -0.89 16.72 2.15
N VAL A 251 -1.33 16.14 3.27
CA VAL A 251 -0.84 14.83 3.74
C VAL A 251 -1.28 13.73 2.79
N ALA A 252 -2.52 13.73 2.30
CA ALA A 252 -2.97 12.77 1.28
C ALA A 252 -2.19 12.91 -0.04
N ALA A 253 -1.83 14.14 -0.44
CA ALA A 253 -1.01 14.42 -1.62
C ALA A 253 0.39 13.78 -1.55
N GLU A 254 1.02 13.68 -0.37
CA GLU A 254 2.32 12.99 -0.19
C GLU A 254 2.32 11.53 -0.70
N TYR A 255 1.14 10.91 -0.77
CA TYR A 255 0.95 9.51 -1.16
C TYR A 255 0.26 9.35 -2.52
N GLY A 256 0.04 10.45 -3.26
CA GLY A 256 -0.74 10.45 -4.51
C GLY A 256 -2.24 10.25 -4.30
N GLY A 257 -2.77 10.71 -3.16
CA GLY A 257 -4.19 10.54 -2.81
C GLY A 257 -5.16 11.46 -3.55
N ILE A 258 -6.44 11.11 -3.46
CA ILE A 258 -7.59 11.86 -3.99
C ILE A 258 -8.25 12.68 -2.87
N TYR A 259 -8.86 13.82 -3.21
CA TYR A 259 -9.76 14.56 -2.33
C TYR A 259 -11.21 14.31 -2.73
N ASP A 260 -11.95 13.61 -1.86
CA ASP A 260 -13.39 13.40 -1.95
C ASP A 260 -14.11 14.44 -1.07
N THR A 261 -15.18 15.02 -1.59
CA THR A 261 -15.96 15.99 -0.83
C THR A 261 -17.45 15.92 -1.11
N HIS A 262 -18.20 15.72 -0.02
CA HIS A 262 -19.53 16.29 0.13
C HIS A 262 -19.32 17.72 0.60
N ASP A 263 -19.46 18.64 -0.34
CA ASP A 263 -19.07 20.03 -0.22
C ASP A 263 -19.98 20.79 0.77
N ARG A 264 -19.54 21.98 1.18
CA ARG A 264 -20.08 22.68 2.35
C ARG A 264 -21.54 23.11 2.18
N ASP A 265 -21.92 23.47 0.96
CA ASP A 265 -23.28 23.88 0.61
C ASP A 265 -23.59 23.60 -0.86
N LEU A 266 -24.25 22.48 -1.14
CA LEU A 266 -24.85 22.13 -2.44
C LEU A 266 -25.96 23.09 -2.90
N GLY A 267 -26.20 24.16 -2.15
CA GLY A 267 -27.12 25.25 -2.46
C GLY A 267 -28.33 25.31 -1.54
N ALA A 268 -28.66 24.23 -0.82
CA ALA A 268 -29.78 24.14 0.11
C ALA A 268 -29.37 23.92 1.58
N ALA A 269 -28.08 24.08 1.92
CA ALA A 269 -27.63 23.83 3.29
C ALA A 269 -28.10 24.94 4.25
N TYR A 270 -27.62 26.17 4.03
CA TYR A 270 -27.81 27.33 4.92
C TYR A 270 -27.83 28.65 4.13
N GLN A 271 -28.41 29.71 4.71
CA GLN A 271 -28.34 31.05 4.10
C GLN A 271 -26.92 31.64 4.20
N GLY A 272 -26.26 31.85 3.07
CA GLY A 272 -25.10 32.75 2.95
C GLY A 272 -23.79 32.16 2.43
N ILE A 273 -23.69 30.83 2.23
CA ILE A 273 -22.53 30.19 1.57
C ILE A 273 -22.82 30.07 0.07
N GLY A 274 -23.75 29.19 -0.31
CA GLY A 274 -24.23 28.99 -1.67
C GLY A 274 -23.35 28.08 -2.53
N LEU A 275 -24.03 27.34 -3.40
CA LEU A 275 -23.50 26.35 -4.37
C LEU A 275 -22.14 26.74 -4.98
N LEU A 276 -22.06 27.89 -5.64
CA LEU A 276 -20.87 28.22 -6.44
C LEU A 276 -19.64 28.51 -5.56
N ALA A 277 -19.84 29.04 -4.35
CA ALA A 277 -18.74 29.29 -3.41
C ALA A 277 -18.23 27.99 -2.80
N SER A 278 -19.13 27.04 -2.54
CA SER A 278 -18.80 25.68 -2.10
C SER A 278 -17.98 24.92 -3.15
N ILE A 279 -18.35 25.03 -4.42
CA ILE A 279 -17.59 24.47 -5.56
C ILE A 279 -16.21 25.13 -5.69
N ASP A 280 -16.13 26.47 -5.63
CA ASP A 280 -14.86 27.19 -5.67
C ASP A 280 -13.94 26.81 -4.48
N GLU A 281 -14.51 26.55 -3.29
CA GLU A 281 -13.78 26.08 -2.10
C GLU A 281 -13.16 24.70 -2.32
N ALA A 282 -13.96 23.72 -2.74
CA ALA A 282 -13.47 22.35 -3.00
C ALA A 282 -12.37 22.31 -4.07
N ILE A 283 -12.53 23.10 -5.14
CA ILE A 283 -11.50 23.23 -6.19
C ILE A 283 -10.22 23.85 -5.61
N ARG A 284 -10.34 24.90 -4.78
CA ARG A 284 -9.20 25.50 -4.07
C ARG A 284 -8.48 24.48 -3.17
N ILE A 285 -9.23 23.64 -2.45
CA ILE A 285 -8.65 22.62 -1.55
C ILE A 285 -7.78 21.63 -2.32
N GLY A 286 -8.23 21.14 -3.47
CA GLY A 286 -7.42 20.26 -4.34
C GLY A 286 -6.25 20.99 -5.00
N GLU A 287 -6.49 22.18 -5.55
CA GLU A 287 -5.49 23.00 -6.27
C GLU A 287 -4.33 23.46 -5.36
N GLU A 288 -4.60 23.81 -4.10
CA GLU A 288 -3.58 24.20 -3.12
C GLU A 288 -2.88 23.02 -2.41
N ALA A 289 -3.47 21.83 -2.42
CA ALA A 289 -2.88 20.62 -1.83
C ALA A 289 -2.11 19.77 -2.85
N GLY A 290 -2.50 19.81 -4.13
CA GLY A 290 -1.93 18.98 -5.20
C GLY A 290 -2.61 17.63 -5.39
N THR A 291 -3.90 17.51 -5.07
CA THR A 291 -4.70 16.28 -5.28
C THR A 291 -5.73 16.45 -6.41
N ALA A 292 -6.21 15.32 -6.94
CA ALA A 292 -7.43 15.31 -7.74
C ALA A 292 -8.67 15.49 -6.86
N VAL A 293 -9.68 16.18 -7.37
CA VAL A 293 -10.93 16.46 -6.64
C VAL A 293 -12.06 15.64 -7.25
N ILE A 294 -12.85 14.99 -6.41
CA ILE A 294 -14.16 14.44 -6.78
C ILE A 294 -15.26 15.05 -5.90
N PHE A 295 -16.27 15.61 -6.55
CA PHE A 295 -17.51 16.00 -5.88
C PHE A 295 -18.45 14.80 -5.74
N SER A 296 -18.91 14.57 -4.51
CA SER A 296 -19.89 13.56 -4.13
C SER A 296 -21.30 13.98 -4.56
N HIS A 297 -22.05 13.05 -5.17
CA HIS A 297 -23.45 13.19 -5.62
C HIS A 297 -23.82 14.56 -6.26
N PHE A 298 -22.88 15.14 -7.01
CA PHE A 298 -22.87 16.52 -7.48
C PHE A 298 -24.12 16.92 -8.27
N ASN A 299 -24.98 17.72 -7.65
CA ASN A 299 -26.20 18.25 -8.27
C ASN A 299 -26.70 19.47 -7.44
N PRO A 300 -27.12 20.59 -8.07
CA PRO A 300 -27.63 21.75 -7.35
C PRO A 300 -28.91 21.45 -6.53
N GLN A 301 -28.91 21.77 -5.24
CA GLN A 301 -30.05 21.54 -4.34
C GLN A 301 -30.96 22.77 -4.17
N GLY A 302 -32.27 22.50 -4.13
CA GLY A 302 -33.32 23.46 -3.78
C GLY A 302 -33.87 24.21 -4.99
N ALA A 303 -35.16 24.57 -4.92
CA ALA A 303 -35.90 25.17 -6.02
C ALA A 303 -35.32 26.51 -6.55
N HIS A 304 -34.55 27.22 -5.71
CA HIS A 304 -33.82 28.44 -6.07
C HIS A 304 -32.55 28.19 -6.90
N ASN A 305 -32.06 26.94 -6.97
CA ASN A 305 -30.91 26.53 -7.79
C ASN A 305 -31.29 25.66 -9.00
N TYR A 306 -32.59 25.46 -9.26
CA TYR A 306 -33.03 24.81 -10.50
C TYR A 306 -32.52 25.59 -11.71
N GLY A 307 -31.93 24.89 -12.68
CA GLY A 307 -31.28 25.50 -13.84
C GLY A 307 -29.83 25.99 -13.63
N GLN A 308 -29.22 25.81 -12.45
CA GLN A 308 -27.83 26.24 -12.19
C GLN A 308 -26.73 25.27 -12.67
N ALA A 309 -27.08 24.07 -13.15
CA ALA A 309 -26.11 23.07 -13.61
C ALA A 309 -25.05 23.58 -14.62
N PRO A 310 -25.37 24.45 -15.61
CA PRO A 310 -24.36 25.00 -16.50
C PRO A 310 -23.30 25.84 -15.80
N GLU A 311 -23.67 26.64 -14.80
CA GLU A 311 -22.71 27.49 -14.08
C GLU A 311 -21.87 26.65 -13.10
N ALA A 312 -22.45 25.62 -12.48
CA ALA A 312 -21.72 24.65 -11.67
C ALA A 312 -20.72 23.85 -12.52
N ALA A 313 -21.14 23.32 -13.67
CA ALA A 313 -20.29 22.64 -14.64
C ALA A 313 -19.17 23.56 -15.16
N ARG A 314 -19.48 24.83 -15.45
CA ARG A 314 -18.49 25.82 -15.91
C ARG A 314 -17.35 26.03 -14.90
N ARG A 315 -17.60 25.93 -13.59
CA ARG A 315 -16.51 25.99 -12.57
C ARG A 315 -15.57 24.79 -12.65
N VAL A 316 -16.13 23.60 -12.83
CA VAL A 316 -15.35 22.36 -13.04
C VAL A 316 -14.54 22.46 -14.33
N GLU A 317 -15.13 22.93 -15.43
CA GLU A 317 -14.46 23.12 -16.71
C GLU A 317 -13.34 24.17 -16.65
N ASP A 318 -13.58 25.32 -16.03
CA ASP A 318 -12.56 26.36 -15.78
C ASP A 318 -11.37 25.85 -14.96
N ALA A 319 -11.60 24.90 -14.04
CA ALA A 319 -10.56 24.26 -13.24
C ALA A 319 -9.75 23.24 -14.04
N ARG A 320 -10.44 22.38 -14.81
CA ARG A 320 -9.80 21.43 -15.72
C ARG A 320 -9.00 22.13 -16.81
N ALA A 321 -9.50 23.25 -17.35
CA ALA A 321 -8.84 24.04 -18.38
C ALA A 321 -7.52 24.70 -17.92
N ARG A 322 -7.36 24.95 -16.61
CA ARG A 322 -6.10 25.45 -16.00
C ARG A 322 -5.21 24.34 -15.41
N GLY A 323 -5.63 23.07 -15.49
CA GLY A 323 -4.83 21.90 -15.12
C GLY A 323 -5.19 21.24 -13.79
N VAL A 324 -6.26 21.66 -13.10
CA VAL A 324 -6.72 21.00 -11.87
C VAL A 324 -7.55 19.75 -12.24
N PRO A 325 -7.20 18.54 -11.76
CA PRO A 325 -7.95 17.33 -12.08
C PRO A 325 -9.23 17.25 -11.24
N VAL A 326 -10.29 17.91 -11.69
CA VAL A 326 -11.62 17.96 -11.04
C VAL A 326 -12.60 17.03 -11.76
N TYR A 327 -13.31 16.20 -11.00
CA TYR A 327 -14.32 15.25 -11.44
C TYR A 327 -15.54 15.29 -10.50
N ALA A 328 -16.58 14.53 -10.82
CA ALA A 328 -17.75 14.37 -9.96
C ALA A 328 -18.37 12.98 -10.14
N ALA A 329 -19.19 12.56 -9.18
CA ALA A 329 -20.11 11.44 -9.34
C ALA A 329 -21.54 11.87 -9.02
N GLN A 330 -22.54 11.26 -9.66
CA GLN A 330 -23.96 11.63 -9.50
C GLN A 330 -24.88 10.40 -9.54
N HIS A 331 -25.98 10.48 -8.78
CA HIS A 331 -27.11 9.55 -8.86
C HIS A 331 -28.32 10.17 -9.59
N VAL A 332 -29.15 9.33 -10.23
CA VAL A 332 -30.21 9.79 -11.14
C VAL A 332 -31.62 9.96 -10.52
N TYR A 333 -31.71 10.02 -9.19
CA TYR A 333 -32.94 10.33 -8.45
C TYR A 333 -33.02 11.82 -8.08
N THR A 334 -34.24 12.38 -8.05
CA THR A 334 -34.51 13.76 -7.64
C THR A 334 -34.60 13.96 -6.13
N ALA A 335 -34.88 12.89 -5.38
CA ALA A 335 -34.84 12.89 -3.93
C ALA A 335 -33.41 12.65 -3.41
N THR A 336 -33.13 13.15 -2.21
CA THR A 336 -31.87 12.99 -1.48
C THR A 336 -32.11 12.35 -0.12
N GLN A 337 -31.06 11.90 0.56
CA GLN A 337 -31.13 11.42 1.94
C GLN A 337 -30.03 12.06 2.80
N ALA A 338 -30.36 12.45 4.03
CA ALA A 338 -29.40 12.87 5.05
C ALA A 338 -29.97 12.59 6.45
N SER A 339 -29.46 13.27 7.48
CA SER A 339 -30.04 13.22 8.84
C SER A 339 -30.96 14.40 9.13
N LEU A 340 -31.97 14.19 9.99
CA LEU A 340 -32.93 15.24 10.39
C LEU A 340 -32.21 16.44 11.01
N GLN A 341 -31.17 16.22 11.82
CA GLN A 341 -30.37 17.31 12.38
C GLN A 341 -29.76 18.18 11.27
N ALA A 342 -29.14 17.58 10.25
CA ALA A 342 -28.51 18.33 9.16
C ALA A 342 -29.51 19.10 8.28
N TYR A 343 -30.77 18.69 8.24
CA TYR A 343 -31.83 19.36 7.48
C TYR A 343 -32.66 20.38 8.27
N ALA A 344 -32.66 20.32 9.61
CA ALA A 344 -33.57 21.11 10.45
C ALA A 344 -32.92 21.91 11.58
N ILE A 345 -31.62 21.74 11.86
CA ILE A 345 -30.92 22.41 12.98
C ILE A 345 -29.80 23.32 12.48
N PRO A 346 -29.79 24.63 12.85
CA PRO A 346 -28.76 25.57 12.41
C PRO A 346 -27.41 25.31 13.08
N ARG A 347 -26.29 25.52 12.35
CA ARG A 347 -24.88 25.34 12.80
C ARG A 347 -24.66 25.59 14.30
N TRP A 348 -24.94 26.80 14.77
CA TRP A 348 -24.63 27.26 16.13
C TRP A 348 -25.34 26.44 17.22
N ALA A 349 -26.48 25.81 16.90
CA ALA A 349 -27.24 25.00 17.84
C ALA A 349 -26.63 23.60 18.02
N SER A 350 -25.83 23.11 17.08
CA SER A 350 -25.08 21.85 17.17
C SER A 350 -23.67 22.00 17.74
N ALA A 351 -23.16 23.22 17.95
CA ALA A 351 -21.81 23.47 18.47
C ALA A 351 -21.65 22.95 19.91
N GLY A 352 -20.57 22.22 20.22
CA GLY A 352 -20.41 21.52 21.51
C GLY A 352 -21.23 20.22 21.61
N GLY A 353 -21.74 19.73 20.49
CA GLY A 353 -22.34 18.40 20.36
C GLY A 353 -23.70 18.22 21.03
N ARG A 354 -24.09 16.96 21.21
CA ARG A 354 -25.44 16.55 21.64
C ARG A 354 -25.86 17.14 22.99
N ALA A 355 -24.96 17.21 23.97
CA ALA A 355 -25.30 17.72 25.30
C ALA A 355 -25.67 19.21 25.28
N ASP A 356 -24.95 19.99 24.47
CA ASP A 356 -25.20 21.42 24.30
C ASP A 356 -26.44 21.69 23.44
N LEU A 357 -26.66 20.90 22.37
CA LEU A 357 -27.88 20.92 21.57
C LEU A 357 -29.13 20.70 22.44
N LEU A 358 -29.12 19.65 23.28
CA LEU A 358 -30.24 19.36 24.18
C LEU A 358 -30.44 20.46 25.24
N ARG A 359 -29.37 21.12 25.70
CA ARG A 359 -29.51 22.28 26.61
C ARG A 359 -30.22 23.47 25.92
N ARG A 360 -29.90 23.74 24.66
CA ARG A 360 -30.53 24.80 23.84
C ARG A 360 -32.00 24.52 23.52
N PHE A 361 -32.45 23.26 23.59
CA PHE A 361 -33.86 22.90 23.45
C PHE A 361 -34.70 23.31 24.67
N GLU A 362 -34.08 23.53 25.83
CA GLU A 362 -34.76 23.89 27.09
C GLU A 362 -34.56 25.36 27.50
N ASP A 363 -33.62 26.09 26.87
CA ASP A 363 -33.36 27.51 27.12
C ASP A 363 -34.29 28.43 26.28
N PRO A 364 -35.21 29.21 26.91
CA PRO A 364 -36.17 30.04 26.20
C PRO A 364 -35.56 31.10 25.26
N ASP A 365 -34.37 31.62 25.58
CA ASP A 365 -33.74 32.69 24.80
C ASP A 365 -33.19 32.15 23.47
N THR A 366 -32.54 30.97 23.50
CA THR A 366 -32.10 30.26 22.29
C THR A 366 -33.25 29.60 21.54
N LEU A 367 -34.25 29.05 22.24
CA LEU A 367 -35.35 28.29 21.66
C LEU A 367 -36.14 29.10 20.62
N ARG A 368 -36.45 30.36 20.90
CA ARG A 368 -37.19 31.22 19.96
C ARG A 368 -36.39 31.50 18.66
N ILE A 369 -35.07 31.50 18.73
CA ILE A 369 -34.19 31.69 17.57
C ILE A 369 -34.11 30.39 16.78
N LEU A 370 -33.91 29.27 17.49
CA LEU A 370 -33.89 27.92 16.95
C LEU A 370 -35.18 27.60 16.19
N ASP A 371 -36.36 27.82 16.77
CA ASP A 371 -37.64 27.46 16.14
C ASP A 371 -37.87 28.19 14.81
N ARG A 372 -37.49 29.47 14.75
CA ARG A 372 -37.53 30.25 13.51
C ARG A 372 -36.56 29.70 12.47
N GLN A 373 -35.31 29.44 12.86
CA GLN A 373 -34.27 28.96 11.94
C GLN A 373 -34.50 27.51 11.49
N THR A 374 -35.12 26.66 12.30
CA THR A 374 -35.62 25.35 11.89
C THR A 374 -36.62 25.48 10.75
N MET A 375 -37.57 26.42 10.84
CA MET A 375 -38.50 26.68 9.73
C MET A 375 -37.78 27.24 8.49
N GLU A 376 -36.85 28.18 8.65
CA GLU A 376 -36.05 28.74 7.54
C GLU A 376 -35.25 27.64 6.80
N MET A 377 -34.66 26.68 7.52
CA MET A 377 -33.92 25.55 6.93
C MET A 377 -34.82 24.53 6.22
N LEU A 378 -36.04 24.31 6.73
CA LEU A 378 -37.03 23.46 6.08
C LEU A 378 -37.65 24.13 4.85
N GLU A 379 -37.84 25.46 4.86
CA GLU A 379 -38.39 26.22 3.73
C GLU A 379 -37.47 26.16 2.50
N ILE A 380 -36.15 26.32 2.69
CA ILE A 380 -35.12 26.15 1.63
C ILE A 380 -35.17 24.75 1.01
N ARG A 381 -35.66 23.76 1.77
CA ARG A 381 -35.80 22.35 1.39
C ARG A 381 -37.19 21.98 0.84
N GLY A 382 -38.09 22.95 0.67
CA GLY A 382 -39.44 22.73 0.14
C GLY A 382 -40.52 22.42 1.17
N GLY A 383 -40.23 22.58 2.46
CA GLY A 383 -41.21 22.42 3.56
C GLY A 383 -41.12 21.08 4.30
N ALA A 384 -41.82 20.99 5.44
CA ALA A 384 -41.84 19.79 6.29
C ALA A 384 -42.61 18.61 5.65
N GLU A 385 -43.46 18.91 4.68
CA GLU A 385 -44.16 17.96 3.82
C GLU A 385 -43.22 17.21 2.84
N LYS A 386 -42.06 17.79 2.51
CA LYS A 386 -41.04 17.17 1.64
C LYS A 386 -40.05 16.29 2.40
N ILE A 387 -39.93 16.48 3.73
CA ILE A 387 -39.03 15.70 4.60
C ILE A 387 -39.73 14.43 5.08
N ARG A 388 -39.44 13.29 4.44
CA ARG A 388 -39.97 11.95 4.79
C ARG A 388 -39.00 11.23 5.74
N ILE A 389 -39.48 10.75 6.89
CA ILE A 389 -38.64 10.03 7.86
C ILE A 389 -38.48 8.58 7.39
N VAL A 390 -37.23 8.11 7.31
CA VAL A 390 -36.87 6.75 6.87
C VAL A 390 -36.13 5.97 7.96
N ALA A 391 -36.23 6.38 9.23
CA ALA A 391 -35.75 5.58 10.37
C ALA A 391 -36.46 4.22 10.45
N PRO A 392 -35.84 3.17 11.03
CA PRO A 392 -36.51 1.89 11.28
C PRO A 392 -37.64 1.98 12.33
N THR A 393 -37.80 3.11 13.02
CA THR A 393 -38.87 3.36 14.00
C THR A 393 -40.27 3.27 13.35
N PRO A 394 -41.10 2.26 13.64
CA PRO A 394 -42.32 1.98 12.88
C PRO A 394 -43.39 3.09 12.92
N GLU A 395 -43.42 3.90 13.99
CA GLU A 395 -44.37 5.01 14.15
C GLU A 395 -44.04 6.24 13.27
N LEU A 396 -42.80 6.31 12.76
CA LEU A 396 -42.25 7.42 11.98
C LEU A 396 -41.94 7.04 10.53
N ASN A 397 -41.54 5.78 10.28
CA ASN A 397 -41.09 5.31 8.97
C ASN A 397 -42.15 5.57 7.88
N GLY A 398 -41.73 6.18 6.76
CA GLY A 398 -42.57 6.49 5.61
C GLY A 398 -43.48 7.73 5.76
N ARG A 399 -43.51 8.37 6.93
CA ARG A 399 -44.31 9.60 7.16
C ARG A 399 -43.48 10.85 6.93
N SER A 400 -44.11 11.90 6.41
CA SER A 400 -43.52 13.24 6.39
C SER A 400 -43.43 13.84 7.80
N LEU A 401 -42.49 14.76 8.00
CA LEU A 401 -42.33 15.52 9.23
C LEU A 401 -43.61 16.32 9.56
N ALA A 402 -44.33 16.79 8.52
CA ALA A 402 -45.64 17.41 8.65
C ALA A 402 -46.71 16.44 9.20
N GLU A 403 -46.84 15.23 8.66
CA GLU A 403 -47.81 14.22 9.13
C GLU A 403 -47.50 13.71 10.54
N VAL A 404 -46.22 13.68 10.94
CA VAL A 404 -45.82 13.37 12.32
C VAL A 404 -46.18 14.51 13.27
N ALA A 405 -45.92 15.76 12.87
CA ALA A 405 -46.29 16.94 13.66
C ALA A 405 -47.81 17.05 13.86
N GLU A 406 -48.60 16.86 12.80
CA GLU A 406 -50.07 16.80 12.87
C GLU A 406 -50.54 15.65 13.78
N GLY A 407 -50.01 14.43 13.57
CA GLY A 407 -50.39 13.26 14.36
C GLY A 407 -50.01 13.34 15.84
N TRP A 408 -49.04 14.17 16.20
CA TRP A 408 -48.68 14.48 17.60
C TRP A 408 -49.38 15.73 18.16
N GLY A 409 -50.04 16.54 17.32
CA GLY A 409 -50.63 17.82 17.71
C GLY A 409 -49.59 18.87 18.11
N LEU A 410 -48.38 18.80 17.54
CA LEU A 410 -47.25 19.67 17.89
C LEU A 410 -46.84 20.56 16.70
N PRO A 411 -46.29 21.77 16.93
CA PRO A 411 -45.59 22.53 15.90
C PRO A 411 -44.41 21.74 15.30
N VAL A 412 -44.10 21.99 14.02
CA VAL A 412 -42.98 21.31 13.33
C VAL A 412 -41.64 21.44 14.07
N PRO A 413 -41.19 22.63 14.55
CA PRO A 413 -39.93 22.72 15.28
C PRO A 413 -39.90 21.90 16.59
N GLU A 414 -41.03 21.83 17.30
CA GLU A 414 -41.16 21.05 18.53
C GLU A 414 -41.14 19.54 18.22
N THR A 415 -41.74 19.13 17.11
CA THR A 415 -41.67 17.77 16.57
C THR A 415 -40.24 17.37 16.24
N VAL A 416 -39.47 18.24 15.55
CA VAL A 416 -38.04 18.03 15.28
C VAL A 416 -37.27 17.84 16.59
N ARG A 417 -37.42 18.75 17.56
CA ARG A 417 -36.76 18.62 18.87
C ARG A 417 -37.13 17.32 19.59
N ARG A 418 -38.40 16.94 19.58
CA ARG A 418 -38.89 15.71 20.21
C ARG A 418 -38.22 14.48 19.62
N ILE A 419 -38.10 14.38 18.29
CA ILE A 419 -37.37 13.29 17.63
C ILE A 419 -35.89 13.32 18.05
N LEU A 420 -35.24 14.48 17.95
CA LEU A 420 -33.81 14.62 18.25
C LEU A 420 -33.45 14.44 19.74
N ARG A 421 -34.41 14.57 20.67
CA ARG A 421 -34.23 14.17 22.07
C ARG A 421 -33.94 12.67 22.20
N ASP A 422 -34.61 11.83 21.41
CA ASP A 422 -34.42 10.37 21.46
C ASP A 422 -33.22 9.92 20.59
N GLY A 423 -33.02 10.55 19.42
CA GLY A 423 -31.85 10.31 18.57
C GLY A 423 -31.91 11.08 17.25
N ASN A 424 -30.78 11.18 16.55
CA ASN A 424 -30.80 11.68 15.17
C ASN A 424 -31.32 10.57 14.23
N VAL A 425 -32.15 10.92 13.26
CA VAL A 425 -32.83 9.96 12.38
C VAL A 425 -32.53 10.27 10.91
N PRO A 426 -32.45 9.25 10.03
CA PRO A 426 -32.33 9.47 8.60
C PRO A 426 -33.66 9.98 8.01
N VAL A 427 -33.56 10.92 7.09
CA VAL A 427 -34.68 11.52 6.37
C VAL A 427 -34.37 11.62 4.88
N MET A 428 -35.39 11.39 4.07
CA MET A 428 -35.40 11.64 2.64
C MET A 428 -36.00 13.02 2.38
N ASN A 429 -35.43 13.80 1.48
CA ASN A 429 -36.06 15.02 0.98
C ASN A 429 -36.54 14.82 -0.46
N MET A 430 -37.85 14.99 -0.68
CA MET A 430 -38.49 14.79 -1.97
C MET A 430 -38.29 16.01 -2.87
N ASP A 431 -37.93 15.77 -4.14
CA ASP A 431 -37.73 16.82 -5.16
C ASP A 431 -36.70 17.89 -4.77
N LEU A 432 -35.60 17.51 -4.08
CA LEU A 432 -34.55 18.48 -3.73
C LEU A 432 -33.65 18.82 -4.93
N TYR A 433 -33.45 17.88 -5.84
CA TYR A 433 -32.87 18.09 -7.17
C TYR A 433 -33.98 18.20 -8.22
N ASP A 434 -33.76 18.98 -9.28
CA ASP A 434 -34.62 18.97 -10.46
C ASP A 434 -34.13 18.01 -11.56
N ASP A 435 -35.10 17.54 -12.34
CA ASP A 435 -34.93 16.67 -13.50
C ASP A 435 -33.97 17.24 -14.58
N TRP A 436 -33.91 18.57 -14.72
CA TRP A 436 -33.15 19.20 -15.81
C TRP A 436 -31.67 19.34 -15.46
N ASN A 437 -31.34 19.86 -14.28
CA ASN A 437 -29.96 19.87 -13.77
C ASN A 437 -29.38 18.44 -13.75
N THR A 438 -30.19 17.46 -13.32
CA THR A 438 -29.79 16.04 -13.26
C THR A 438 -29.41 15.49 -14.64
N ARG A 439 -30.21 15.77 -15.68
CA ARG A 439 -29.92 15.34 -17.06
C ARG A 439 -28.71 16.05 -17.65
N TYR A 440 -28.64 17.37 -17.50
CA TYR A 440 -27.53 18.19 -18.01
C TYR A 440 -26.17 17.72 -17.46
N LEU A 441 -26.09 17.43 -16.16
CA LEU A 441 -24.85 16.98 -15.52
C LEU A 441 -24.47 15.55 -15.93
N ALA A 442 -25.44 14.69 -16.20
CA ALA A 442 -25.20 13.33 -16.67
C ALA A 442 -24.55 13.26 -18.07
N GLU A 443 -24.65 14.32 -18.89
CA GLU A 443 -23.97 14.46 -20.19
C GLU A 443 -22.48 14.85 -20.06
N MET A 444 -22.00 15.27 -18.89
CA MET A 444 -20.65 15.80 -18.73
C MET A 444 -19.58 14.69 -18.80
N PRO A 445 -18.50 14.84 -19.60
CA PRO A 445 -17.51 13.77 -19.84
C PRO A 445 -16.60 13.46 -18.63
N TRP A 446 -16.72 14.25 -17.57
CA TRP A 446 -16.04 14.09 -16.28
C TRP A 446 -17.00 13.64 -15.16
N MET A 447 -18.27 13.41 -15.47
CA MET A 447 -19.28 12.92 -14.53
C MET A 447 -19.30 11.39 -14.52
N MET A 448 -19.06 10.81 -13.34
CA MET A 448 -19.17 9.38 -13.07
C MET A 448 -20.53 9.05 -12.44
N THR A 449 -20.82 7.77 -12.28
CA THR A 449 -22.06 7.29 -11.65
C THR A 449 -21.77 6.87 -10.21
N CYS A 450 -22.68 7.16 -9.28
CA CYS A 450 -22.69 6.59 -7.94
C CYS A 450 -24.10 6.21 -7.52
N THR A 451 -24.22 5.36 -6.50
CA THR A 451 -25.49 5.09 -5.84
C THR A 451 -25.80 6.15 -4.78
N ASP A 452 -24.81 6.59 -4.00
CA ASP A 452 -25.00 7.23 -2.68
C ASP A 452 -25.90 6.34 -1.76
N GLY A 453 -25.96 5.05 -2.06
CA GLY A 453 -26.90 4.10 -1.48
C GLY A 453 -26.39 3.58 -0.15
N ARG A 454 -27.19 3.73 0.91
CA ARG A 454 -27.03 2.95 2.14
C ARG A 454 -27.86 1.67 2.02
N THR A 455 -27.26 0.52 2.30
CA THR A 455 -28.02 -0.73 2.43
C THR A 455 -29.06 -0.54 3.55
N PRO A 456 -30.37 -0.73 3.30
CA PRO A 456 -31.37 -0.51 4.34
C PRO A 456 -31.30 -1.61 5.39
N ASN A 457 -31.45 -1.23 6.67
CA ASN A 457 -31.59 -2.20 7.74
C ASN A 457 -32.84 -3.09 7.49
N PRO A 458 -32.82 -4.40 7.78
CA PRO A 458 -33.97 -5.28 7.56
C PRO A 458 -35.29 -4.85 8.25
N GLU A 459 -35.24 -4.06 9.33
CA GLU A 459 -36.41 -3.50 10.01
C GLU A 459 -36.97 -2.22 9.33
N GLN A 460 -36.23 -1.64 8.38
CA GLN A 460 -36.54 -0.36 7.75
C GLN A 460 -37.41 -0.54 6.48
N ALA A 461 -38.73 -0.65 6.65
CA ALA A 461 -39.66 -0.86 5.53
C ALA A 461 -39.53 0.17 4.39
N ILE A 462 -39.54 1.48 4.70
CA ILE A 462 -39.29 2.57 3.74
C ILE A 462 -37.86 3.08 3.88
N ALA A 463 -37.14 3.04 2.75
CA ALA A 463 -35.77 3.50 2.54
C ALA A 463 -35.67 4.28 1.22
N HIS A 464 -34.48 4.83 0.90
CA HIS A 464 -34.26 5.40 -0.42
C HIS A 464 -34.09 4.30 -1.48
N PRO A 465 -34.68 4.41 -2.69
CA PRO A 465 -34.55 3.39 -3.75
C PRO A 465 -33.17 3.33 -4.42
N ARG A 466 -32.34 4.38 -4.28
CA ARG A 466 -31.01 4.49 -4.94
C ARG A 466 -30.02 3.32 -4.76
N PRO A 467 -29.94 2.58 -3.63
CA PRO A 467 -29.09 1.41 -3.50
C PRO A 467 -29.52 0.22 -4.38
N TYR A 468 -30.73 0.25 -4.95
CA TYR A 468 -31.30 -0.86 -5.72
C TYR A 468 -31.39 -0.60 -7.24
N GLY A 469 -31.19 0.65 -7.69
CA GLY A 469 -31.48 1.01 -9.09
C GLY A 469 -30.78 2.23 -9.70
N ALA A 470 -29.86 2.93 -9.03
CA ALA A 470 -29.21 4.11 -9.60
C ALA A 470 -28.51 3.89 -10.96
N PHE A 471 -27.75 2.79 -11.10
CA PHE A 471 -27.03 2.48 -12.35
C PHE A 471 -28.01 1.99 -13.43
N THR A 472 -28.91 1.08 -13.06
CA THR A 472 -29.97 0.55 -13.93
C THR A 472 -30.87 1.64 -14.47
N ARG A 473 -31.28 2.60 -13.63
CA ARG A 473 -32.12 3.75 -13.99
C ARG A 473 -31.39 4.71 -14.95
N LYS A 474 -30.07 4.91 -14.78
CA LYS A 474 -29.27 5.69 -15.74
C LYS A 474 -29.30 5.04 -17.13
N LEU A 475 -29.12 3.71 -17.20
CA LEU A 475 -29.17 2.97 -18.46
C LEU A 475 -30.60 2.93 -19.04
N ARG A 476 -31.60 2.56 -18.26
CA ARG A 476 -33.00 2.48 -18.70
C ARG A 476 -33.52 3.84 -19.15
N THR A 477 -33.52 4.84 -18.26
CA THR A 477 -34.12 6.14 -18.53
C THR A 477 -33.28 6.97 -19.49
N PHE A 478 -32.00 7.23 -19.20
CA PHE A 478 -31.21 8.19 -19.98
C PHE A 478 -30.62 7.61 -21.28
N VAL A 479 -30.44 6.28 -21.38
CA VAL A 479 -29.97 5.65 -22.64
C VAL A 479 -31.15 5.08 -23.44
N LEU A 480 -31.96 4.19 -22.85
CA LEU A 480 -32.93 3.39 -23.61
C LEU A 480 -34.28 4.09 -23.85
N ASP A 481 -34.81 4.86 -22.89
CA ASP A 481 -36.08 5.58 -23.03
C ASP A 481 -35.92 6.95 -23.69
N GLU A 482 -34.99 7.78 -23.19
CA GLU A 482 -34.84 9.17 -23.63
C GLU A 482 -33.84 9.36 -24.77
N GLY A 483 -32.88 8.44 -24.93
CA GLY A 483 -31.78 8.58 -25.89
C GLY A 483 -30.85 9.78 -25.61
N LEU A 484 -30.85 10.28 -24.37
CA LEU A 484 -30.03 11.41 -23.90
C LEU A 484 -28.54 11.07 -23.94
N LEU A 485 -28.18 9.86 -23.49
CA LEU A 485 -26.81 9.35 -23.48
C LEU A 485 -26.67 8.20 -24.47
N THR A 486 -25.51 8.09 -25.11
CA THR A 486 -25.18 6.87 -25.87
C THR A 486 -24.77 5.74 -24.92
N LEU A 487 -25.07 4.50 -25.29
CA LEU A 487 -24.71 3.32 -24.48
C LEU A 487 -23.19 3.23 -24.19
N PRO A 488 -22.27 3.43 -25.16
CA PRO A 488 -20.83 3.48 -24.88
C PRO A 488 -20.42 4.57 -23.89
N PHE A 489 -21.02 5.76 -23.97
CA PHE A 489 -20.74 6.86 -23.05
C PHE A 489 -21.21 6.53 -21.63
N ALA A 490 -22.43 6.01 -21.49
CA ALA A 490 -22.99 5.60 -20.21
C ALA A 490 -22.13 4.52 -19.56
N ILE A 491 -21.81 3.42 -20.28
CA ILE A 491 -20.94 2.35 -19.76
C ILE A 491 -19.56 2.89 -19.37
N ARG A 492 -18.92 3.73 -20.20
CA ARG A 492 -17.64 4.36 -19.85
C ARG A 492 -17.72 5.14 -18.53
N SER A 493 -18.80 5.90 -18.30
CA SER A 493 -18.99 6.71 -17.09
C SER A 493 -19.16 5.91 -15.78
N MET A 494 -19.37 4.60 -15.88
CA MET A 494 -19.51 3.67 -14.74
C MET A 494 -18.41 2.59 -14.70
N THR A 495 -17.47 2.60 -15.65
CA THR A 495 -16.39 1.60 -15.78
C THR A 495 -15.03 2.26 -16.02
N GLY A 496 -14.58 2.37 -17.26
CA GLY A 496 -13.24 2.84 -17.61
C GLY A 496 -12.90 4.24 -17.07
N LEU A 497 -13.84 5.20 -17.08
CA LEU A 497 -13.60 6.53 -16.50
C LEU A 497 -13.34 6.47 -14.98
N ALA A 498 -14.06 5.62 -14.27
CA ALA A 498 -13.91 5.43 -12.83
C ALA A 498 -12.59 4.71 -12.50
N ALA A 499 -12.23 3.68 -13.27
CA ALA A 499 -10.95 2.98 -13.14
C ALA A 499 -9.75 3.90 -13.47
N ASP A 500 -9.84 4.70 -14.54
CA ASP A 500 -8.83 5.72 -14.91
C ASP A 500 -8.61 6.72 -13.76
N PHE A 501 -9.70 7.22 -13.16
CA PHE A 501 -9.66 8.20 -12.08
C PHE A 501 -9.08 7.62 -10.78
N LEU A 502 -9.46 6.39 -10.43
CA LEU A 502 -8.95 5.68 -9.24
C LEU A 502 -7.53 5.12 -9.43
N GLY A 503 -6.97 5.20 -10.64
CA GLY A 503 -5.65 4.67 -10.96
C GLY A 503 -5.58 3.13 -10.93
N LEU A 504 -6.63 2.45 -11.41
CA LEU A 504 -6.74 0.99 -11.45
C LEU A 504 -6.28 0.46 -12.82
N PRO A 505 -5.06 -0.10 -12.96
CA PRO A 505 -4.51 -0.47 -14.26
C PRO A 505 -5.06 -1.77 -14.84
N ASP A 506 -5.74 -2.59 -14.04
CA ASP A 506 -6.16 -3.95 -14.40
C ASP A 506 -7.64 -4.27 -14.12
N ARG A 507 -8.46 -3.22 -13.98
CA ARG A 507 -9.93 -3.26 -13.82
C ARG A 507 -10.61 -2.21 -14.71
N GLY A 508 -11.93 -2.30 -14.85
CA GLY A 508 -12.73 -1.31 -15.57
C GLY A 508 -12.71 -1.40 -17.10
N TYR A 509 -12.03 -2.40 -17.69
CA TYR A 509 -12.08 -2.70 -19.12
C TYR A 509 -12.20 -4.21 -19.41
N VAL A 510 -12.79 -4.59 -20.55
CA VAL A 510 -12.85 -6.00 -21.00
C VAL A 510 -11.64 -6.31 -21.88
N ARG A 511 -10.53 -6.71 -21.27
CA ARG A 511 -9.25 -6.98 -21.98
C ARG A 511 -8.50 -8.16 -21.36
N GLU A 512 -7.77 -8.90 -22.18
CA GLU A 512 -6.88 -9.99 -21.72
C GLU A 512 -5.89 -9.47 -20.66
N GLY A 513 -5.72 -10.23 -19.57
CA GLY A 513 -4.89 -9.90 -18.41
C GLY A 513 -5.59 -9.10 -17.30
N MET A 514 -6.77 -8.53 -17.54
CA MET A 514 -7.52 -7.80 -16.51
C MET A 514 -8.28 -8.74 -15.56
N TYR A 515 -8.66 -8.24 -14.39
CA TYR A 515 -9.60 -8.95 -13.52
C TYR A 515 -10.94 -9.15 -14.22
N ALA A 516 -11.51 -10.34 -14.06
CA ALA A 516 -12.81 -10.69 -14.60
C ALA A 516 -13.96 -10.16 -13.73
N ASP A 517 -13.98 -8.84 -13.52
CA ASP A 517 -15.17 -8.12 -13.07
C ASP A 517 -16.00 -7.79 -14.31
N LEU A 518 -17.14 -8.45 -14.51
CA LEU A 518 -17.92 -8.40 -15.74
C LEU A 518 -19.42 -8.37 -15.47
N VAL A 519 -20.18 -7.70 -16.33
CA VAL A 519 -21.64 -7.69 -16.33
C VAL A 519 -22.14 -8.18 -17.69
N VAL A 520 -23.14 -9.04 -17.69
CA VAL A 520 -23.91 -9.43 -18.87
C VAL A 520 -25.33 -8.89 -18.71
N LEU A 521 -25.74 -8.01 -19.62
CA LEU A 521 -26.96 -7.22 -19.55
C LEU A 521 -27.95 -7.61 -20.64
N ASP A 522 -29.16 -7.95 -20.22
CA ASP A 522 -30.35 -7.97 -21.07
C ASP A 522 -30.95 -6.57 -21.14
N LEU A 523 -30.67 -5.85 -22.23
CA LEU A 523 -31.17 -4.49 -22.44
C LEU A 523 -32.69 -4.43 -22.72
N GLU A 524 -33.32 -5.53 -23.14
CA GLU A 524 -34.76 -5.58 -23.32
C GLU A 524 -35.47 -5.54 -21.96
N ASN A 525 -34.97 -6.35 -21.01
CA ASN A 525 -35.54 -6.50 -19.66
C ASN A 525 -34.88 -5.64 -18.57
N LEU A 526 -33.89 -4.78 -18.90
CA LEU A 526 -33.21 -3.90 -17.94
C LEU A 526 -34.16 -2.89 -17.26
N ARG A 527 -34.48 -3.04 -15.97
CA ARG A 527 -35.46 -2.20 -15.24
C ARG A 527 -35.03 -1.93 -13.80
N ASP A 528 -35.10 -0.67 -13.36
CA ASP A 528 -35.15 -0.32 -11.95
C ASP A 528 -36.58 -0.46 -11.42
N LEU A 529 -36.79 -1.41 -10.49
CA LEU A 529 -38.12 -1.67 -9.90
C LEU A 529 -38.38 -0.85 -8.63
N ALA A 530 -37.33 -0.41 -7.93
CA ALA A 530 -37.43 0.30 -6.66
C ALA A 530 -38.13 1.67 -6.78
N THR A 531 -39.22 1.84 -6.03
CA THR A 531 -40.01 3.10 -5.95
C THR A 531 -39.84 3.76 -4.59
N TYR A 532 -40.45 4.92 -4.35
CA TYR A 532 -40.42 5.55 -3.01
C TYR A 532 -41.38 4.90 -2.02
N GLU A 533 -42.36 4.14 -2.52
CA GLU A 533 -43.37 3.40 -1.77
C GLU A 533 -42.92 1.96 -1.51
N GLU A 534 -42.25 1.34 -2.48
CA GLU A 534 -41.70 -0.02 -2.41
C GLU A 534 -40.21 0.00 -2.84
N PRO A 535 -39.29 0.46 -1.95
CA PRO A 535 -37.92 0.80 -2.30
C PRO A 535 -36.93 -0.38 -2.31
N GLN A 536 -37.29 -1.52 -1.73
CA GLN A 536 -36.40 -2.69 -1.62
C GLN A 536 -36.66 -3.71 -2.73
N GLN A 537 -36.70 -3.27 -3.99
CA GLN A 537 -36.89 -4.13 -5.16
C GLN A 537 -35.61 -4.14 -6.00
N PHE A 538 -35.01 -5.31 -6.18
CA PHE A 538 -33.80 -5.46 -6.99
C PHE A 538 -34.02 -5.03 -8.44
N SER A 539 -32.96 -4.52 -9.06
CA SER A 539 -32.95 -4.30 -10.51
C SER A 539 -33.02 -5.61 -11.28
N GLU A 540 -33.71 -5.57 -12.42
CA GLU A 540 -33.74 -6.64 -13.42
C GLU A 540 -32.83 -6.29 -14.60
N GLY A 541 -32.34 -7.32 -15.31
CA GLY A 541 -31.55 -7.21 -16.54
C GLY A 541 -30.06 -7.53 -16.41
N ALA A 542 -29.48 -7.54 -15.20
CA ALA A 542 -28.13 -8.09 -14.96
C ALA A 542 -28.19 -9.62 -14.89
N VAL A 543 -28.10 -10.30 -16.04
CA VAL A 543 -28.31 -11.76 -16.17
C VAL A 543 -27.11 -12.54 -15.65
N HIS A 544 -25.89 -12.01 -15.82
CA HIS A 544 -24.70 -12.52 -15.15
C HIS A 544 -23.88 -11.37 -14.61
N VAL A 545 -23.34 -11.55 -13.40
CA VAL A 545 -22.39 -10.62 -12.79
C VAL A 545 -21.24 -11.44 -12.24
N LEU A 546 -20.02 -11.11 -12.64
CA LEU A 546 -18.79 -11.73 -12.17
C LEU A 546 -18.00 -10.72 -11.34
N VAL A 547 -17.51 -11.16 -10.19
CA VAL A 547 -16.61 -10.40 -9.30
C VAL A 547 -15.35 -11.23 -9.15
N ASN A 548 -14.20 -10.69 -9.56
CA ASN A 548 -12.93 -11.43 -9.63
C ASN A 548 -13.07 -12.82 -10.31
N GLY A 549 -13.81 -12.91 -11.42
CA GLY A 549 -14.03 -14.16 -12.18
C GLY A 549 -15.04 -15.15 -11.58
N SER A 550 -15.51 -14.93 -10.36
CA SER A 550 -16.57 -15.74 -9.76
C SER A 550 -17.95 -15.15 -10.05
N PHE A 551 -18.92 -15.98 -10.44
CA PHE A 551 -20.29 -15.54 -10.61
C PHE A 551 -20.91 -15.14 -9.26
N ALA A 552 -21.26 -13.86 -9.12
CA ALA A 552 -22.13 -13.35 -8.06
C ALA A 552 -23.62 -13.45 -8.45
N ILE A 553 -23.93 -13.26 -9.74
CA ILE A 553 -25.22 -13.61 -10.35
C ILE A 553 -24.93 -14.53 -11.54
N ARG A 554 -25.67 -15.64 -11.66
CA ARG A 554 -25.64 -16.54 -12.83
C ARG A 554 -27.07 -16.83 -13.29
N SER A 555 -27.36 -16.55 -14.56
CA SER A 555 -28.67 -16.78 -15.18
C SER A 555 -29.83 -16.06 -14.47
N GLY A 556 -29.57 -14.86 -13.95
CA GLY A 556 -30.52 -14.02 -13.21
C GLY A 556 -30.64 -14.33 -11.71
N GLU A 557 -30.03 -15.43 -11.22
CA GLU A 557 -30.08 -15.81 -9.80
C GLU A 557 -28.75 -15.47 -9.09
N ALA A 558 -28.85 -14.90 -7.89
CA ALA A 558 -27.70 -14.63 -7.03
C ALA A 558 -27.12 -15.94 -6.46
N THR A 559 -25.80 -16.11 -6.54
CA THR A 559 -25.13 -17.37 -6.16
C THR A 559 -24.77 -17.45 -4.67
N GLY A 560 -24.78 -16.31 -3.97
CA GLY A 560 -24.25 -16.18 -2.60
C GLY A 560 -22.72 -16.12 -2.51
N ALA A 561 -22.00 -16.00 -3.64
CA ALA A 561 -20.55 -15.90 -3.64
C ALA A 561 -20.04 -14.54 -3.10
N LEU A 562 -19.28 -14.58 -2.02
CA LEU A 562 -18.58 -13.41 -1.45
C LEU A 562 -17.17 -13.29 -2.06
N ALA A 563 -17.12 -12.97 -3.35
CA ALA A 563 -15.89 -12.97 -4.15
C ALA A 563 -15.16 -11.61 -4.21
N GLY A 564 -15.74 -10.58 -3.58
CA GLY A 564 -15.14 -9.26 -3.47
C GLY A 564 -13.89 -9.26 -2.59
N GLN A 565 -13.00 -8.29 -2.83
CA GLN A 565 -11.76 -8.12 -2.07
C GLN A 565 -11.58 -6.68 -1.60
N PRO A 566 -11.00 -6.45 -0.41
CA PRO A 566 -10.46 -5.14 -0.04
C PRO A 566 -9.29 -4.78 -0.97
N LEU A 567 -9.34 -3.59 -1.58
CA LEU A 567 -8.30 -3.07 -2.47
C LEU A 567 -7.64 -1.82 -1.87
N LEU A 568 -6.31 -1.76 -1.97
CA LEU A 568 -5.50 -0.61 -1.60
C LEU A 568 -5.47 0.43 -2.71
N ARG A 569 -5.11 1.67 -2.38
CA ARG A 569 -4.76 2.73 -3.36
C ARG A 569 -3.78 2.18 -4.41
N GLY A 570 -4.17 2.26 -5.69
CA GLY A 570 -3.43 1.66 -6.82
C GLY A 570 -3.94 0.27 -7.27
N GLY A 571 -4.95 -0.29 -6.59
CA GLY A 571 -5.64 -1.52 -7.00
C GLY A 571 -5.06 -2.83 -6.46
N GLU A 572 -4.00 -2.78 -5.64
CA GLU A 572 -3.44 -3.98 -5.00
C GLU A 572 -4.45 -4.62 -4.04
N VAL A 573 -4.63 -5.94 -4.10
CA VAL A 573 -5.50 -6.68 -3.17
C VAL A 573 -4.88 -6.70 -1.77
N PHE A 574 -5.58 -6.19 -0.77
CA PHE A 574 -5.13 -6.22 0.62
C PHE A 574 -5.06 -7.66 1.14
N GLY A 575 -3.90 -8.04 1.69
CA GLY A 575 -3.63 -9.43 2.08
C GLY A 575 -3.44 -10.39 0.90
N GLY A 576 -3.52 -9.89 -0.34
CA GLY A 576 -3.47 -10.65 -1.60
C GLY A 576 -2.09 -11.18 -1.95
N GLY A 577 -1.60 -12.13 -1.15
CA GLY A 577 -0.41 -12.93 -1.46
C GLY A 577 0.91 -12.17 -1.42
N VAL A 578 1.90 -12.74 -2.11
CA VAL A 578 3.28 -12.25 -2.14
C VAL A 578 3.40 -11.08 -3.09
N GLN A 579 4.00 -9.97 -2.64
CA GLN A 579 4.38 -8.87 -3.53
C GLN A 579 5.43 -9.35 -4.53
N VAL A 580 5.00 -9.69 -5.75
CA VAL A 580 5.87 -10.08 -6.87
C VAL A 580 6.10 -8.88 -7.79
N ALA A 581 7.32 -8.34 -7.77
CA ALA A 581 7.74 -7.34 -8.75
C ALA A 581 8.48 -8.00 -9.93
N ARG A 582 8.47 -7.35 -11.10
CA ARG A 582 9.19 -7.80 -12.31
C ARG A 582 10.08 -6.68 -12.86
N SER A 583 11.31 -6.98 -13.28
CA SER A 583 12.15 -6.05 -14.07
C SER A 583 13.21 -6.76 -14.91
N PRO A 584 13.44 -6.34 -16.17
CA PRO A 584 14.55 -6.81 -17.00
C PRO A 584 15.89 -6.13 -16.68
N HIS A 585 15.93 -5.13 -15.79
CA HIS A 585 17.11 -4.28 -15.56
C HIS A 585 17.77 -4.46 -14.19
N GLY A 586 17.07 -5.08 -13.25
CA GLY A 586 17.57 -5.33 -11.90
C GLY A 586 16.42 -5.37 -10.90
N MET A 587 16.65 -6.03 -9.78
CA MET A 587 15.64 -6.30 -8.77
C MET A 587 16.27 -6.19 -7.38
N VAL A 588 15.55 -5.56 -6.46
CA VAL A 588 15.91 -5.45 -5.04
C VAL A 588 14.75 -5.97 -4.21
N VAL A 589 15.02 -6.88 -3.28
CA VAL A 589 14.02 -7.41 -2.36
C VAL A 589 14.58 -7.40 -0.95
N SER A 590 13.86 -6.82 0.01
CA SER A 590 14.29 -6.81 1.42
C SER A 590 13.12 -6.75 2.40
N ALA A 591 13.42 -6.93 3.69
CA ALA A 591 12.45 -6.95 4.78
C ALA A 591 11.72 -5.61 5.05
N LYS A 592 12.13 -4.51 4.41
CA LYS A 592 11.50 -3.18 4.58
C LYS A 592 11.28 -2.44 3.26
N PRO A 593 10.13 -1.77 3.04
CA PRO A 593 9.83 -1.14 1.76
C PRO A 593 10.74 0.08 1.52
N LEU A 594 11.02 0.85 2.58
CA LEU A 594 11.96 1.98 2.53
C LEU A 594 13.37 1.55 2.09
N ALA A 595 13.88 0.43 2.60
CA ALA A 595 15.19 -0.10 2.22
C ALA A 595 15.18 -0.65 0.78
N SER A 596 14.15 -1.39 0.38
CA SER A 596 14.01 -1.91 -0.98
C SER A 596 13.99 -0.78 -2.03
N ARG A 597 13.28 0.31 -1.73
CA ARG A 597 13.26 1.55 -2.54
C ARG A 597 14.57 2.35 -2.49
N VAL A 598 15.44 2.15 -1.50
CA VAL A 598 16.81 2.70 -1.53
C VAL A 598 17.64 1.95 -2.57
N GLY A 599 17.72 0.62 -2.49
CA GLY A 599 18.50 -0.17 -3.45
C GLY A 599 18.02 0.00 -4.90
N ALA A 600 16.71 -0.02 -5.14
CA ALA A 600 16.17 0.15 -6.49
C ALA A 600 16.56 1.50 -7.11
N ARG A 601 16.51 2.59 -6.34
CA ARG A 601 16.98 3.92 -6.80
C ARG A 601 18.48 3.99 -7.05
N VAL A 602 19.30 3.18 -6.36
CA VAL A 602 20.73 3.06 -6.67
C VAL A 602 20.93 2.40 -8.04
N LEU A 603 20.21 1.32 -8.34
CA LEU A 603 20.25 0.68 -9.66
C LEU A 603 19.78 1.64 -10.77
N GLU A 604 18.66 2.36 -10.56
CA GLU A 604 18.13 3.34 -11.52
C GLU A 604 19.09 4.50 -11.81
N GLN A 605 19.91 4.88 -10.84
CA GLN A 605 20.95 5.91 -10.96
C GLN A 605 22.29 5.36 -11.49
N GLY A 606 22.33 4.10 -11.93
CA GLY A 606 23.51 3.47 -12.53
C GLY A 606 24.54 2.94 -11.54
N GLY A 607 24.15 2.68 -10.28
CA GLY A 607 24.90 1.78 -9.40
C GLY A 607 24.65 0.32 -9.75
N ASN A 608 25.55 -0.56 -9.32
CA ASN A 608 25.44 -2.01 -9.56
C ASN A 608 24.77 -2.75 -8.39
N ALA A 609 24.64 -4.07 -8.51
CA ALA A 609 24.00 -4.91 -7.49
C ALA A 609 24.67 -4.81 -6.10
N VAL A 610 25.99 -4.61 -6.04
CA VAL A 610 26.72 -4.43 -4.77
C VAL A 610 26.50 -3.03 -4.19
N ASP A 611 26.53 -1.97 -5.00
CA ASP A 611 26.18 -0.61 -4.54
C ASP A 611 24.76 -0.59 -3.93
N ALA A 612 23.81 -1.20 -4.64
CA ALA A 612 22.42 -1.30 -4.21
C ALA A 612 22.23 -2.20 -2.98
N ALA A 613 22.96 -3.32 -2.87
CA ALA A 613 22.94 -4.18 -1.69
C ALA A 613 23.51 -3.48 -0.45
N VAL A 614 24.64 -2.79 -0.58
CA VAL A 614 25.27 -2.02 0.52
C VAL A 614 24.39 -0.87 0.96
N ALA A 615 23.82 -0.09 0.03
CA ALA A 615 22.87 0.98 0.36
C ALA A 615 21.59 0.45 1.03
N THR A 616 21.06 -0.70 0.59
CA THR A 616 19.90 -1.37 1.21
C THR A 616 20.24 -1.86 2.63
N ALA A 617 21.40 -2.49 2.82
CA ALA A 617 21.88 -2.95 4.12
C ALA A 617 22.04 -1.79 5.12
N LEU A 618 22.68 -0.69 4.69
CA LEU A 618 22.82 0.53 5.50
C LEU A 618 21.46 1.13 5.85
N ALA A 619 20.51 1.18 4.90
CA ALA A 619 19.14 1.60 5.18
C ALA A 619 18.44 0.69 6.20
N LEU A 620 18.63 -0.64 6.16
CA LEU A 620 18.08 -1.57 7.15
C LEU A 620 18.64 -1.34 8.56
N THR A 621 19.91 -0.94 8.72
CA THR A 621 20.43 -0.53 10.04
C THR A 621 19.71 0.67 10.64
N VAL A 622 19.02 1.46 9.81
CA VAL A 622 18.23 2.63 10.22
C VAL A 622 16.75 2.29 10.38
N VAL A 623 16.11 1.64 9.38
CA VAL A 623 14.65 1.37 9.38
C VAL A 623 14.25 0.07 10.07
N GLU A 624 15.24 -0.74 10.47
CA GLU A 624 15.06 -2.01 11.17
C GLU A 624 16.13 -2.27 12.28
N PRO A 625 16.35 -1.32 13.21
CA PRO A 625 17.45 -1.41 14.17
C PRO A 625 17.26 -2.54 15.20
N ALA A 626 16.04 -3.05 15.37
CA ALA A 626 15.76 -4.23 16.19
C ALA A 626 16.30 -5.55 15.57
N MET A 627 16.75 -5.55 14.30
CA MET A 627 17.23 -6.74 13.58
C MET A 627 18.67 -6.59 13.04
N SER A 628 19.08 -5.36 12.70
CA SER A 628 20.37 -5.06 12.07
C SER A 628 20.95 -3.74 12.56
N SER A 629 22.27 -3.66 12.69
CA SER A 629 23.00 -2.47 13.16
C SER A 629 24.43 -2.46 12.61
N LEU A 630 25.09 -1.29 12.67
CA LEU A 630 26.54 -1.16 12.47
C LEU A 630 27.32 -2.02 13.50
N GLY A 631 26.78 -2.14 14.72
CA GLY A 631 27.29 -3.02 15.78
C GLY A 631 27.04 -4.52 15.56
N GLY A 632 26.50 -4.91 14.40
CA GLY A 632 26.08 -6.27 14.08
C GLY A 632 27.11 -7.14 13.35
N ARG A 633 26.60 -8.26 12.84
CA ARG A 633 27.27 -9.18 11.91
C ARG A 633 26.55 -9.23 10.56
N THR A 634 27.32 -9.48 9.51
CA THR A 634 26.85 -9.58 8.12
C THR A 634 27.48 -10.80 7.43
N GLN A 635 26.72 -11.49 6.58
CA GLN A 635 27.21 -12.50 5.64
C GLN A 635 26.77 -12.10 4.23
N ILE A 636 27.70 -12.13 3.27
CA ILE A 636 27.45 -11.72 1.88
C ILE A 636 27.89 -12.83 0.93
N LEU A 637 27.04 -13.23 0.00
CA LEU A 637 27.39 -14.10 -1.12
C LEU A 637 27.22 -13.32 -2.42
N VAL A 638 28.32 -13.09 -3.15
CA VAL A 638 28.36 -12.30 -4.38
C VAL A 638 28.73 -13.19 -5.55
N ARG A 639 28.00 -13.09 -6.66
CA ARG A 639 28.45 -13.55 -7.99
C ARG A 639 28.81 -12.34 -8.83
N ALA A 640 30.09 -12.16 -9.13
CA ALA A 640 30.56 -11.11 -10.03
C ALA A 640 30.15 -11.39 -11.49
N PRO A 641 30.06 -10.38 -12.38
CA PRO A 641 29.69 -10.57 -13.78
C PRO A 641 30.54 -11.61 -14.53
N GLY A 642 31.85 -11.69 -14.20
CA GLY A 642 32.79 -12.66 -14.73
C GLY A 642 32.60 -14.11 -14.27
N GLY A 643 31.60 -14.39 -13.43
CA GLY A 643 31.24 -15.74 -12.97
C GLY A 643 31.93 -16.21 -11.69
N GLU A 644 32.88 -15.44 -11.16
CA GLU A 644 33.46 -15.64 -9.83
C GLU A 644 32.37 -15.53 -8.75
N ILE A 645 32.41 -16.44 -7.76
CA ILE A 645 31.51 -16.43 -6.60
C ILE A 645 32.35 -16.37 -5.33
N VAL A 646 32.10 -15.38 -4.48
CA VAL A 646 32.82 -15.15 -3.22
C VAL A 646 31.82 -15.00 -2.08
N ALA A 647 32.14 -15.62 -0.94
CA ALA A 647 31.41 -15.42 0.31
C ALA A 647 32.26 -14.57 1.27
N LEU A 648 31.70 -13.50 1.81
CA LEU A 648 32.32 -12.65 2.83
C LEU A 648 31.66 -12.86 4.19
N ASP A 649 32.51 -13.17 5.18
CA ASP A 649 32.20 -13.28 6.59
C ASP A 649 32.58 -11.99 7.35
N GLY A 650 31.55 -11.21 7.68
CA GLY A 650 31.57 -10.11 8.66
C GLY A 650 30.96 -10.54 9.98
N GLY A 651 31.26 -11.74 10.47
CA GLY A 651 30.80 -12.28 11.74
C GLY A 651 31.40 -11.53 12.93
N ASN A 652 30.60 -11.38 14.00
CA ASN A 652 31.08 -10.85 15.27
C ASN A 652 32.17 -11.77 15.84
N GLU A 653 33.28 -11.21 16.31
CA GLU A 653 34.43 -11.98 16.80
C GLU A 653 34.62 -11.80 18.30
N VAL A 654 34.73 -12.91 19.04
CA VAL A 654 34.94 -12.92 20.50
C VAL A 654 36.32 -12.33 20.80
N VAL A 655 36.40 -11.39 21.75
CA VAL A 655 37.62 -10.62 22.01
C VAL A 655 38.66 -11.44 22.78
N ALA A 656 39.94 -11.07 22.65
CA ALA A 656 41.05 -11.81 23.29
C ALA A 656 40.96 -11.82 24.83
N SER A 657 40.28 -10.82 25.41
CA SER A 657 40.13 -10.58 26.85
C SER A 657 38.89 -11.24 27.47
N PHE A 658 38.03 -11.88 26.67
CA PHE A 658 36.75 -12.41 27.14
C PHE A 658 36.93 -13.55 28.15
N ASP A 659 36.18 -13.47 29.25
CA ASP A 659 36.18 -14.46 30.32
C ASP A 659 34.74 -14.64 30.85
N PRO A 660 34.07 -15.79 30.59
CA PRO A 660 32.73 -16.07 31.09
C PRO A 660 32.58 -15.91 32.60
N ALA A 661 33.63 -16.16 33.38
CA ALA A 661 33.59 -16.03 34.84
C ALA A 661 33.63 -14.58 35.33
N ARG A 662 33.84 -13.62 34.42
CA ARG A 662 33.88 -12.17 34.67
C ARG A 662 32.72 -11.42 34.03
N MET A 663 31.73 -12.10 33.44
CA MET A 663 30.56 -11.43 32.87
C MET A 663 29.79 -10.65 33.95
N PRO A 664 29.36 -9.40 33.69
CA PRO A 664 28.49 -8.66 34.58
C PRO A 664 27.17 -9.38 34.85
N GLU A 665 26.58 -9.18 36.04
CA GLU A 665 25.21 -9.62 36.31
C GLU A 665 24.22 -8.93 35.35
N SER A 666 23.29 -9.70 34.80
CA SER A 666 22.30 -9.24 33.82
C SER A 666 20.96 -9.97 34.05
N PRO A 667 19.80 -9.34 33.84
CA PRO A 667 18.50 -10.01 33.96
C PRO A 667 18.27 -11.09 32.88
N ASP A 668 19.02 -11.04 31.78
CA ASP A 668 18.96 -12.01 30.67
C ASP A 668 20.39 -12.24 30.12
N PRO A 669 20.80 -13.48 29.82
CA PRO A 669 22.16 -13.79 29.36
C PRO A 669 22.52 -13.17 28.00
N THR A 670 21.55 -12.67 27.24
CA THR A 670 21.77 -11.97 25.97
C THR A 670 21.94 -10.45 26.14
N VAL A 671 21.64 -9.89 27.31
CA VAL A 671 21.61 -8.43 27.56
C VAL A 671 22.90 -7.93 28.19
N GLY A 672 23.33 -6.73 27.79
CA GLY A 672 24.40 -5.96 28.45
C GLY A 672 25.77 -6.01 27.78
N TYR A 673 26.66 -5.12 28.21
CA TYR A 673 27.98 -4.87 27.61
C TYR A 673 28.93 -6.09 27.63
N GLY A 674 28.76 -7.02 28.56
CA GLY A 674 29.54 -8.26 28.60
C GLY A 674 29.34 -9.15 27.36
N THR A 675 28.22 -9.00 26.64
CA THR A 675 27.89 -9.78 25.43
C THR A 675 28.47 -9.19 24.14
N VAL A 676 29.03 -7.98 24.19
CA VAL A 676 29.45 -7.21 23.00
C VAL A 676 30.79 -7.74 22.47
N ALA A 677 30.75 -8.36 21.30
CA ALA A 677 31.89 -8.81 20.51
C ALA A 677 32.35 -7.73 19.51
N ILE A 678 33.46 -7.97 18.80
CA ILE A 678 33.94 -7.05 17.75
C ILE A 678 32.88 -6.97 16.62
N PRO A 679 32.38 -5.78 16.20
CA PRO A 679 31.39 -5.67 15.12
C PRO A 679 31.97 -5.90 13.72
N GLY A 680 31.28 -6.70 12.91
CA GLY A 680 31.74 -7.10 11.58
C GLY A 680 30.99 -6.49 10.39
N THR A 681 29.83 -5.86 10.62
CA THR A 681 29.00 -5.31 9.55
C THR A 681 29.71 -4.23 8.72
N VAL A 682 30.38 -3.26 9.36
CA VAL A 682 31.03 -2.16 8.62
C VAL A 682 32.15 -2.70 7.72
N ALA A 683 33.01 -3.58 8.23
CA ALA A 683 34.07 -4.20 7.45
C ALA A 683 33.54 -5.00 6.24
N ALA A 684 32.53 -5.85 6.41
CA ALA A 684 32.03 -6.67 5.30
C ALA A 684 31.32 -5.85 4.21
N LEU A 685 30.57 -4.81 4.59
CA LEU A 685 29.94 -3.88 3.63
C LEU A 685 31.00 -3.04 2.88
N ALA A 686 32.04 -2.59 3.58
CA ALA A 686 33.16 -1.86 2.99
C ALA A 686 33.96 -2.74 2.02
N GLU A 687 34.35 -3.95 2.43
CA GLU A 687 35.09 -4.93 1.61
C GLU A 687 34.32 -5.26 0.32
N ALA A 688 33.01 -5.48 0.40
CA ALA A 688 32.18 -5.73 -0.77
C ALA A 688 32.16 -4.52 -1.73
N LEU A 689 31.97 -3.31 -1.19
CA LEU A 689 31.94 -2.08 -1.98
C LEU A 689 33.30 -1.76 -2.61
N GLU A 690 34.41 -2.01 -1.92
CA GLU A 690 35.76 -1.80 -2.45
C GLU A 690 36.09 -2.79 -3.59
N ARG A 691 35.72 -4.06 -3.45
CA ARG A 691 36.00 -5.09 -4.46
C ARG A 691 35.11 -5.00 -5.70
N TRP A 692 33.82 -4.69 -5.51
CA TRP A 692 32.81 -4.86 -6.57
C TRP A 692 31.85 -3.67 -6.72
N GLY A 693 31.86 -2.69 -5.82
CA GLY A 693 31.06 -1.48 -5.97
C GLY A 693 31.53 -0.60 -7.13
N SER A 694 30.62 0.24 -7.63
CA SER A 694 30.93 1.30 -8.60
C SER A 694 30.79 2.70 -8.01
N TRP A 695 30.20 2.83 -6.81
CA TRP A 695 29.99 4.09 -6.11
C TRP A 695 30.90 4.23 -4.88
N PRO A 696 31.32 5.47 -4.53
CA PRO A 696 32.07 5.71 -3.29
C PRO A 696 31.17 5.53 -2.06
N LEU A 697 31.77 5.10 -0.94
CA LEU A 697 31.08 4.85 0.34
C LEU A 697 30.16 6.00 0.77
N ALA A 698 30.62 7.25 0.60
CA ALA A 698 29.83 8.44 0.92
C ALA A 698 28.46 8.46 0.23
N ARG A 699 28.40 8.07 -1.06
CA ARG A 699 27.17 8.13 -1.87
C ARG A 699 26.20 7.01 -1.53
N VAL A 700 26.67 5.81 -1.19
CA VAL A 700 25.79 4.71 -0.74
C VAL A 700 25.26 4.93 0.69
N LEU A 701 25.91 5.78 1.49
CA LEU A 701 25.45 6.20 2.83
C LEU A 701 24.37 7.29 2.80
N GLU A 702 24.35 8.16 1.78
CA GLU A 702 23.39 9.29 1.67
C GLU A 702 21.92 8.93 1.99
N PRO A 703 21.34 7.81 1.48
CA PRO A 703 19.95 7.47 1.76
C PRO A 703 19.71 7.02 3.21
N ALA A 704 20.69 6.33 3.81
CA ALA A 704 20.61 5.90 5.21
C ALA A 704 20.75 7.11 6.16
N ILE A 705 21.65 8.04 5.85
CA ILE A 705 21.79 9.33 6.53
C ILE A 705 20.44 10.07 6.51
N ALA A 706 19.85 10.27 5.33
CA ALA A 706 18.56 10.97 5.19
C ALA A 706 17.42 10.30 5.98
N LEU A 707 17.35 8.96 6.00
CA LEU A 707 16.37 8.20 6.78
C LEU A 707 16.59 8.35 8.29
N ALA A 708 17.83 8.41 8.76
CA ALA A 708 18.16 8.56 10.18
C ALA A 708 17.83 9.98 10.70
N GLU A 709 18.06 11.00 9.87
CA GLU A 709 17.75 12.41 10.17
C GLU A 709 16.25 12.71 10.13
N GLY A 710 15.60 12.43 9.00
CA GLY A 710 14.18 12.72 8.81
C GLY A 710 13.28 11.85 9.68
N GLY A 711 13.71 10.62 9.94
CA GLY A 711 12.96 9.59 10.63
C GLY A 711 11.86 8.97 9.79
N PHE A 712 11.42 7.79 10.20
CA PHE A 712 10.39 6.98 9.54
C PHE A 712 9.30 6.61 10.55
N LEU A 713 8.09 6.27 10.07
CA LEU A 713 7.04 5.79 10.97
C LEU A 713 7.26 4.31 11.29
N LEU A 714 7.06 3.93 12.55
CA LEU A 714 7.05 2.53 12.96
C LEU A 714 5.73 1.88 12.56
N THR A 715 5.79 0.73 11.87
CA THR A 715 4.60 -0.12 11.69
C THR A 715 4.08 -0.61 13.06
N PRO A 716 2.80 -1.00 13.21
CA PRO A 716 2.26 -1.54 14.47
C PRO A 716 3.14 -2.65 15.08
N GLY A 717 3.46 -3.69 14.29
CA GLY A 717 4.36 -4.75 14.71
C GLY A 717 5.84 -4.35 14.85
N GLN A 718 6.23 -3.10 14.59
CA GLN A 718 7.51 -2.55 15.09
C GLN A 718 7.30 -1.93 16.47
N GLY A 719 6.25 -1.13 16.67
CA GLY A 719 5.86 -0.61 17.98
C GLY A 719 5.75 -1.70 19.05
N GLU A 720 5.06 -2.81 18.76
CA GLU A 720 4.96 -3.98 19.65
C GLU A 720 6.34 -4.44 20.16
N ARG A 721 7.33 -4.61 19.26
CA ARG A 721 8.69 -5.01 19.65
C ARG A 721 9.41 -3.96 20.51
N TRP A 722 9.11 -2.67 20.31
CA TRP A 722 9.64 -1.59 21.16
C TRP A 722 8.99 -1.63 22.56
N GLU A 723 7.68 -1.89 22.65
CA GLU A 723 6.97 -2.05 23.93
C GLU A 723 7.49 -3.27 24.70
N GLU A 724 7.68 -4.41 24.04
CA GLU A 724 8.27 -5.63 24.61
C GLU A 724 9.71 -5.41 25.11
N ALA A 725 10.55 -4.74 24.32
CA ALA A 725 11.96 -4.52 24.65
C ALA A 725 12.20 -3.36 25.65
N ALA A 726 11.20 -2.50 25.90
CA ALA A 726 11.38 -1.29 26.70
C ALA A 726 11.98 -1.49 28.09
N PRO A 727 11.59 -2.52 28.88
CA PRO A 727 12.20 -2.77 30.20
C PRO A 727 13.70 -3.04 30.14
N LEU A 728 14.17 -3.69 29.06
CA LEU A 728 15.58 -4.02 28.84
C LEU A 728 16.34 -2.83 28.23
N LEU A 729 15.74 -2.11 27.28
CA LEU A 729 16.31 -0.86 26.73
C LEU A 729 16.49 0.22 27.80
N ALA A 730 15.65 0.24 28.84
CA ALA A 730 15.75 1.21 29.93
C ALA A 730 16.98 1.01 30.84
N LEU A 731 17.63 -0.17 30.81
CA LEU A 731 18.74 -0.52 31.70
C LEU A 731 20.05 0.22 31.37
N HIS A 732 20.22 0.67 30.13
CA HIS A 732 21.48 1.22 29.62
C HIS A 732 21.29 2.65 29.08
N GLU A 733 22.26 3.54 29.33
CA GLU A 733 22.10 4.97 29.05
C GLU A 733 21.83 5.26 27.57
N GLY A 734 22.66 4.75 26.66
CA GLY A 734 22.49 4.99 25.23
C GLY A 734 21.20 4.40 24.66
N SER A 735 20.78 3.22 25.14
CA SER A 735 19.52 2.60 24.74
C SER A 735 18.31 3.43 25.19
N ARG A 736 18.27 3.82 26.47
CA ARG A 736 17.24 4.72 27.02
C ARG A 736 17.23 6.09 26.33
N ARG A 737 18.38 6.59 25.90
CA ARG A 737 18.52 7.88 25.20
C ARG A 737 18.05 7.85 23.74
N HIS A 738 18.34 6.76 23.03
CA HIS A 738 18.18 6.70 21.57
C HIS A 738 17.00 5.83 21.10
N PHE A 739 16.52 4.91 21.93
CA PHE A 739 15.48 3.92 21.57
C PHE A 739 14.22 3.98 22.44
N LEU A 740 14.17 4.84 23.46
CA LEU A 740 12.96 5.18 24.20
C LEU A 740 12.64 6.67 24.01
N ARG A 741 11.38 7.04 24.30
CA ARG A 741 10.95 8.44 24.32
C ARG A 741 11.60 9.18 25.52
N PRO A 742 11.67 10.53 25.50
CA PRO A 742 12.32 11.30 26.57
C PRO A 742 11.76 11.13 27.99
N ASP A 743 10.51 10.66 28.11
CA ASP A 743 9.85 10.31 29.37
C ASP A 743 10.14 8.87 29.85
N GLY A 744 10.87 8.09 29.05
CA GLY A 744 11.17 6.68 29.29
C GLY A 744 10.14 5.69 28.72
N SER A 745 9.09 6.16 28.05
CA SER A 745 8.09 5.28 27.41
C SER A 745 8.59 4.69 26.07
N PRO A 746 8.12 3.51 25.65
CA PRO A 746 8.42 2.95 24.33
C PRO A 746 7.85 3.80 23.18
N TYR A 747 8.50 3.70 22.01
CA TYR A 747 7.88 4.11 20.76
C TYR A 747 6.81 3.09 20.31
N ARG A 748 5.74 3.58 19.68
CA ARG A 748 4.56 2.79 19.27
C ARG A 748 4.38 2.74 17.75
N GLY A 749 3.43 1.93 17.28
CA GLY A 749 2.96 2.01 15.90
C GLY A 749 2.49 3.44 15.58
N GLY A 750 2.82 3.92 14.38
CA GLY A 750 2.56 5.31 13.97
C GLY A 750 3.59 6.34 14.46
N ASP A 751 4.44 6.02 15.44
CA ASP A 751 5.45 6.97 15.91
C ASP A 751 6.54 7.22 14.86
N ARG A 752 6.95 8.48 14.71
CA ARG A 752 8.13 8.85 13.93
C ARG A 752 9.41 8.64 14.74
N PHE A 753 10.14 7.57 14.43
CA PHE A 753 11.43 7.28 15.03
C PHE A 753 12.57 8.02 14.27
N ARG A 754 13.38 8.80 14.99
CA ARG A 754 14.54 9.58 14.48
C ARG A 754 15.81 9.18 15.21
N GLN A 755 16.93 9.12 14.50
CA GLN A 755 18.22 8.65 15.02
C GLN A 755 19.33 9.66 14.69
N PRO A 756 19.31 10.88 15.28
CA PRO A 756 20.25 11.95 14.94
C PRO A 756 21.72 11.61 15.28
N ALA A 757 21.96 10.80 16.31
CA ALA A 757 23.30 10.30 16.63
C ALA A 757 23.82 9.32 15.56
N LEU A 758 22.99 8.35 15.16
CA LEU A 758 23.31 7.43 14.06
C LEU A 758 23.54 8.19 12.74
N ALA A 759 22.77 9.25 12.47
CA ALA A 759 22.98 10.09 11.29
C ALA A 759 24.39 10.70 11.27
N GLU A 760 24.88 11.29 12.37
CA GLU A 760 26.25 11.83 12.42
C GLU A 760 27.32 10.74 12.35
N THR A 761 27.07 9.55 12.93
CA THR A 761 27.92 8.36 12.74
C THR A 761 28.02 8.00 11.26
N LEU A 762 26.88 7.89 10.55
CA LEU A 762 26.86 7.60 9.12
C LEU A 762 27.53 8.71 8.29
N ARG A 763 27.36 9.99 8.64
CA ARG A 763 28.09 11.11 8.00
C ARG A 763 29.60 11.05 8.26
N THR A 764 30.02 10.64 9.45
CA THR A 764 31.44 10.51 9.80
C THR A 764 32.07 9.33 9.05
N LEU A 765 31.38 8.20 8.91
CA LEU A 765 31.79 7.10 8.01
C LEU A 765 31.88 7.56 6.55
N ALA A 766 30.96 8.38 6.07
CA ALA A 766 30.99 8.96 4.72
C ALA A 766 32.18 9.91 4.51
N ARG A 767 32.60 10.64 5.56
CA ARG A 767 33.68 11.65 5.53
C ARG A 767 35.07 11.07 5.72
N GLU A 768 35.21 10.08 6.61
CA GLU A 768 36.51 9.56 7.09
C GLU A 768 36.79 8.12 6.64
N GLY A 769 35.79 7.44 6.05
CA GLY A 769 35.90 6.05 5.59
C GLY A 769 35.63 5.03 6.69
N PRO A 770 35.62 3.73 6.35
CA PRO A 770 35.25 2.65 7.27
C PRO A 770 36.29 2.46 8.39
N GLU A 771 37.54 2.84 8.14
CA GLU A 771 38.65 2.73 9.08
C GLU A 771 38.46 3.54 10.37
N THR A 772 37.67 4.62 10.36
CA THR A 772 37.39 5.38 11.59
C THR A 772 36.67 4.53 12.66
N PHE A 773 35.89 3.53 12.21
CA PHE A 773 35.19 2.54 13.05
C PHE A 773 36.13 1.55 13.76
N TYR A 774 37.28 1.23 13.16
CA TYR A 774 38.19 0.19 13.65
C TYR A 774 39.52 0.73 14.19
N ARG A 775 39.97 1.91 13.74
CA ARG A 775 41.29 2.51 14.06
C ARG A 775 41.24 4.03 14.29
N GLY A 776 40.05 4.63 14.40
CA GLY A 776 39.86 6.09 14.55
C GLY A 776 39.00 6.48 15.75
N ALA A 777 38.41 7.67 15.69
CA ALA A 777 37.68 8.26 16.82
C ALA A 777 36.46 7.41 17.25
N MET A 778 35.79 6.73 16.32
CA MET A 778 34.71 5.81 16.68
C MET A 778 35.22 4.57 17.40
N ALA A 779 36.40 4.05 17.05
CA ALA A 779 36.96 2.88 17.72
C ALA A 779 37.26 3.18 19.20
N GLU A 780 37.78 4.37 19.49
CA GLU A 780 37.98 4.86 20.86
C GLU A 780 36.64 5.10 21.58
N ALA A 781 35.62 5.65 20.90
CA ALA A 781 34.28 5.85 21.48
C ALA A 781 33.54 4.52 21.76
N ILE A 782 33.76 3.48 20.95
CA ILE A 782 33.27 2.11 21.22
C ILE A 782 34.02 1.51 22.41
N HIS A 783 35.34 1.64 22.44
CA HIS A 783 36.16 1.11 23.53
C HIS A 783 35.81 1.74 24.88
N ALA A 784 35.74 3.06 24.96
CA ALA A 784 35.45 3.79 26.19
C ALA A 784 34.05 3.47 26.75
N ASP A 785 33.07 3.32 25.86
CA ASP A 785 31.70 2.92 26.18
C ASP A 785 31.64 1.49 26.74
N VAL A 786 32.27 0.52 26.06
CA VAL A 786 32.25 -0.88 26.49
C VAL A 786 33.08 -1.12 27.75
N GLU A 787 34.29 -0.55 27.85
CA GLU A 787 35.14 -0.67 29.05
C GLU A 787 34.50 0.01 30.26
N GLY A 788 33.96 1.23 30.08
CA GLY A 788 33.30 2.00 31.15
C GLY A 788 32.10 1.30 31.79
N ASN A 789 31.49 0.35 31.07
CA ASN A 789 30.36 -0.46 31.52
C ASN A 789 30.72 -1.95 31.75
N ALA A 790 32.00 -2.24 32.04
CA ALA A 790 32.52 -3.56 32.40
C ALA A 790 32.35 -4.65 31.31
N GLY A 791 32.30 -4.26 30.04
CA GLY A 791 32.52 -5.17 28.92
C GLY A 791 33.99 -5.43 28.63
N PHE A 792 34.27 -6.20 27.59
CA PHE A 792 35.61 -6.76 27.31
C PHE A 792 36.32 -6.12 26.10
N LEU A 793 35.58 -5.47 25.19
CA LEU A 793 36.08 -4.98 23.90
C LEU A 793 37.04 -3.78 24.05
N THR A 794 38.23 -3.90 23.46
CA THR A 794 39.22 -2.81 23.42
C THR A 794 39.39 -2.21 22.03
N ALA A 795 39.95 -1.00 21.95
CA ALA A 795 40.37 -0.40 20.67
C ALA A 795 41.44 -1.25 19.96
N GLY A 796 42.24 -2.02 20.70
CA GLY A 796 43.21 -2.97 20.15
C GLY A 796 42.56 -4.17 19.44
N ASP A 797 41.45 -4.68 19.99
CA ASP A 797 40.67 -5.75 19.35
C ASP A 797 40.03 -5.25 18.04
N LEU A 798 39.42 -4.06 18.06
CA LEU A 798 38.86 -3.39 16.88
C LEU A 798 39.92 -3.20 15.79
N ALA A 799 41.12 -2.72 16.16
CA ALA A 799 42.21 -2.47 15.21
C ALA A 799 42.79 -3.74 14.58
N GLY A 800 42.54 -4.93 15.13
CA GLY A 800 42.92 -6.23 14.55
C GLY A 800 41.90 -6.81 13.56
N TYR A 801 40.67 -6.29 13.55
CA TYR A 801 39.56 -6.88 12.82
C TYR A 801 39.63 -6.65 11.30
N HIS A 802 39.10 -7.62 10.55
CA HIS A 802 38.87 -7.57 9.11
C HIS A 802 37.76 -8.55 8.73
N ALA A 803 37.04 -8.27 7.63
CA ALA A 803 36.17 -9.27 7.01
C ALA A 803 37.03 -10.42 6.46
N ARG A 804 36.48 -11.64 6.45
CA ARG A 804 37.18 -12.84 5.96
C ARG A 804 36.44 -13.43 4.78
N GLU A 805 37.15 -14.10 3.87
CA GLU A 805 36.49 -14.95 2.88
C GLU A 805 36.05 -16.26 3.54
N ALA A 806 34.76 -16.58 3.43
CA ALA A 806 34.21 -17.86 3.86
C ALA A 806 34.31 -18.88 2.73
N ARG A 807 34.39 -20.17 3.07
CA ARG A 807 34.42 -21.24 2.07
C ARG A 807 33.08 -21.28 1.33
N VAL A 808 33.11 -21.20 0.00
CA VAL A 808 31.95 -21.47 -0.85
C VAL A 808 31.79 -22.99 -0.99
N VAL A 809 30.56 -23.47 -0.88
CA VAL A 809 30.16 -24.87 -1.07
C VAL A 809 29.15 -24.94 -2.21
N GLU A 810 29.35 -25.92 -3.09
CA GLU A 810 28.46 -26.19 -4.21
C GLU A 810 27.92 -27.62 -4.12
N GLY A 811 26.66 -27.79 -4.51
CA GLY A 811 26.00 -29.10 -4.65
C GLY A 811 24.95 -29.05 -5.76
N ARG A 812 24.11 -30.09 -5.84
CA ARG A 812 23.11 -30.25 -6.91
C ARG A 812 21.75 -30.63 -6.38
N TYR A 813 20.71 -30.13 -7.06
CA TYR A 813 19.31 -30.51 -6.82
C TYR A 813 18.51 -30.43 -8.12
N ARG A 814 17.89 -31.52 -8.56
CA ARG A 814 17.04 -31.63 -9.76
C ARG A 814 17.64 -30.94 -10.99
N GLY A 815 18.90 -31.27 -11.30
CA GLY A 815 19.68 -30.68 -12.40
C GLY A 815 20.25 -29.27 -12.12
N HIS A 816 19.73 -28.54 -11.14
CA HIS A 816 20.22 -27.23 -10.74
C HIS A 816 21.53 -27.34 -9.95
N ARG A 817 22.39 -26.32 -10.07
CA ARG A 817 23.59 -26.14 -9.24
C ARG A 817 23.26 -25.16 -8.12
N ILE A 818 23.43 -25.60 -6.88
CA ILE A 818 23.16 -24.82 -5.67
C ILE A 818 24.48 -24.37 -5.08
N VAL A 819 24.62 -23.08 -4.74
CA VAL A 819 25.84 -22.48 -4.21
C VAL A 819 25.53 -21.69 -2.94
N GLY A 820 26.27 -21.95 -1.87
CA GLY A 820 26.11 -21.28 -0.58
C GLY A 820 27.44 -21.09 0.15
N SER A 821 27.41 -20.30 1.22
CA SER A 821 28.53 -20.20 2.16
C SER A 821 28.52 -21.33 3.19
N ASP A 822 29.69 -21.84 3.52
CA ASP A 822 29.95 -22.74 4.65
C ASP A 822 30.08 -21.94 5.97
N LEU A 823 30.70 -22.53 6.99
CA LEU A 823 31.06 -21.89 8.26
C LEU A 823 31.66 -20.48 8.06
N PRO A 824 31.24 -19.48 8.88
CA PRO A 824 30.32 -19.61 10.02
C PRO A 824 28.82 -19.63 9.65
N ALA A 825 28.45 -19.54 8.38
CA ALA A 825 27.07 -19.57 7.90
C ALA A 825 26.54 -21.00 7.68
N SER A 826 25.29 -21.13 7.22
CA SER A 826 24.58 -22.41 7.01
C SER A 826 24.14 -22.70 5.57
N GLY A 827 24.64 -21.96 4.57
CA GLY A 827 24.33 -22.23 3.16
C GLY A 827 24.69 -23.66 2.73
N ALA A 828 25.83 -24.18 3.19
CA ALA A 828 26.25 -25.58 3.00
C ALA A 828 25.24 -26.62 3.53
N TRP A 829 24.44 -26.29 4.54
CA TRP A 829 23.44 -27.20 5.11
C TRP A 829 22.13 -27.17 4.31
N VAL A 830 21.75 -26.03 3.74
CA VAL A 830 20.68 -25.97 2.73
C VAL A 830 21.05 -26.84 1.52
N VAL A 831 22.29 -26.72 1.03
CA VAL A 831 22.82 -27.58 -0.05
C VAL A 831 22.72 -29.06 0.33
N ARG A 832 23.26 -29.45 1.49
CA ARG A 832 23.29 -30.85 1.93
C ARG A 832 21.90 -31.46 2.14
N ILE A 833 20.92 -30.69 2.64
CA ILE A 833 19.54 -31.17 2.82
C ILE A 833 18.85 -31.38 1.47
N LEU A 834 19.12 -30.53 0.48
CA LEU A 834 18.64 -30.74 -0.89
C LEU A 834 19.29 -31.98 -1.53
N GLU A 835 20.56 -32.25 -1.29
CA GLU A 835 21.20 -33.50 -1.74
C GLU A 835 20.57 -34.75 -1.08
N ILE A 836 20.23 -34.69 0.21
CA ILE A 836 19.50 -35.78 0.90
C ILE A 836 18.11 -35.98 0.29
N LEU A 837 17.44 -34.91 -0.15
CA LEU A 837 16.17 -35.00 -0.90
C LEU A 837 16.33 -35.54 -2.32
N GLU A 838 17.46 -35.26 -2.97
CA GLU A 838 17.79 -35.82 -4.28
C GLU A 838 17.89 -37.36 -4.17
N ASP A 839 18.64 -37.84 -3.17
CA ASP A 839 18.86 -39.27 -2.88
C ASP A 839 17.56 -40.04 -2.57
N GLN A 840 16.50 -39.36 -2.11
CA GLN A 840 15.17 -39.97 -1.90
C GLN A 840 14.42 -40.27 -3.20
N GLY A 841 14.86 -39.72 -4.35
CA GLY A 841 14.20 -39.90 -5.64
C GLY A 841 12.94 -39.05 -5.78
N SER A 842 11.85 -39.64 -6.27
CA SER A 842 10.57 -38.93 -6.51
C SER A 842 9.87 -38.57 -5.20
N LEU A 843 9.65 -37.27 -4.97
CA LEU A 843 8.90 -36.77 -3.82
C LEU A 843 7.37 -36.87 -4.06
N PRO A 844 6.56 -36.92 -2.98
CA PRO A 844 5.12 -36.65 -3.08
C PRO A 844 4.84 -35.23 -3.57
N GLU A 845 3.60 -34.99 -4.01
CA GLU A 845 3.16 -33.70 -4.54
C GLU A 845 3.40 -32.54 -3.54
N PRO A 846 4.12 -31.47 -3.94
CA PRO A 846 4.45 -30.35 -3.06
C PRO A 846 3.23 -29.67 -2.43
N GLY A 847 3.35 -29.30 -1.16
CA GLY A 847 2.25 -28.78 -0.35
C GLY A 847 1.39 -29.85 0.33
N THR A 848 1.48 -31.13 -0.07
CA THR A 848 0.75 -32.20 0.62
C THR A 848 1.38 -32.56 1.99
N PRO A 849 0.60 -33.11 2.94
CA PRO A 849 1.13 -33.64 4.20
C PRO A 849 2.19 -34.75 4.00
N ALA A 850 2.09 -35.53 2.93
CA ALA A 850 3.09 -36.55 2.59
C ALA A 850 4.42 -35.94 2.15
N TRP A 851 4.39 -34.87 1.35
CA TRP A 851 5.58 -34.10 0.96
C TRP A 851 6.22 -33.43 2.17
N ALA A 852 5.42 -32.83 3.06
CA ALA A 852 5.93 -32.25 4.30
C ALA A 852 6.66 -33.29 5.16
N GLY A 853 6.16 -34.53 5.22
CA GLY A 853 6.84 -35.65 5.86
C GLY A 853 8.18 -36.03 5.21
N ALA A 854 8.26 -36.09 3.89
CA ALA A 854 9.51 -36.41 3.19
C ALA A 854 10.60 -35.34 3.42
N LEU A 855 10.22 -34.06 3.32
CA LEU A 855 11.11 -32.94 3.64
C LEU A 855 11.47 -32.89 5.13
N ALA A 856 10.57 -33.28 6.04
CA ALA A 856 10.87 -33.36 7.47
C ALA A 856 11.97 -34.37 7.79
N ASP A 857 11.89 -35.60 7.24
CA ASP A 857 12.92 -36.63 7.47
C ASP A 857 14.29 -36.16 6.91
N ALA A 858 14.32 -35.50 5.74
CA ALA A 858 15.56 -34.92 5.18
C ALA A 858 16.11 -33.76 6.03
N LEU A 859 15.25 -32.88 6.52
CA LEU A 859 15.61 -31.78 7.42
C LEU A 859 16.22 -32.31 8.73
N VAL A 860 15.60 -33.32 9.36
CA VAL A 860 16.12 -33.93 10.59
C VAL A 860 17.50 -34.54 10.35
N GLN A 861 17.67 -35.34 9.28
CA GLN A 861 18.99 -35.92 8.96
C GLN A 861 20.05 -34.83 8.74
N GLY A 862 19.73 -33.79 7.97
CA GLY A 862 20.67 -32.70 7.70
C GLY A 862 21.00 -31.86 8.93
N PHE A 863 20.06 -31.63 9.84
CA PHE A 863 20.35 -30.98 11.12
C PHE A 863 21.24 -31.86 12.03
N GLU A 864 21.03 -33.17 12.07
CA GLU A 864 21.94 -34.05 12.80
C GLU A 864 23.37 -34.10 12.20
N GLU A 865 23.48 -34.12 10.87
CA GLU A 865 24.78 -34.03 10.19
C GLU A 865 25.45 -32.68 10.49
N ARG A 866 24.69 -31.57 10.48
CA ARG A 866 25.15 -30.23 10.86
C ARG A 866 25.69 -30.21 12.29
N ASP A 867 24.89 -30.66 13.25
CA ASP A 867 25.22 -30.49 14.67
C ASP A 867 26.44 -31.33 15.05
N ARG A 868 26.61 -32.52 14.43
CA ARG A 868 27.85 -33.31 14.51
C ARG A 868 29.05 -32.60 13.89
N ALA A 869 28.91 -32.00 12.71
CA ALA A 869 29.98 -31.28 12.03
C ALA A 869 30.38 -29.99 12.77
N TRP A 870 29.41 -29.26 13.31
CA TRP A 870 29.63 -28.09 14.16
C TRP A 870 30.36 -28.48 15.45
N ALA A 871 29.93 -29.53 16.16
CA ALA A 871 30.65 -30.02 17.33
C ALA A 871 32.11 -30.41 17.02
N ALA A 872 32.37 -31.03 15.86
CA ALA A 872 33.72 -31.38 15.43
C ALA A 872 34.58 -30.15 15.07
N ALA A 873 34.00 -29.12 14.44
CA ALA A 873 34.68 -27.87 14.12
C ALA A 873 34.89 -26.97 15.35
N ALA A 874 34.01 -27.08 16.35
CA ALA A 874 34.03 -26.34 17.61
C ALA A 874 35.15 -26.82 18.55
N GLY A 875 35.47 -28.12 18.55
CA GLY A 875 36.55 -28.67 19.39
C GLY A 875 36.22 -28.58 20.88
N ASN A 876 36.97 -27.78 21.63
CA ASN A 876 36.71 -27.51 23.06
C ASN A 876 35.72 -26.37 23.31
N GLN A 877 35.28 -25.63 22.27
CA GLN A 877 34.30 -24.56 22.40
C GLN A 877 33.04 -25.07 23.11
N THR A 878 32.63 -24.39 24.17
CA THR A 878 31.28 -24.61 24.73
C THR A 878 30.25 -24.05 23.74
N ALA A 879 29.44 -24.93 23.16
CA ALA A 879 28.37 -24.55 22.25
C ALA A 879 27.28 -23.77 23.02
N GLY A 880 27.43 -22.45 23.10
CA GLY A 880 26.46 -21.55 23.72
C GLY A 880 25.14 -21.57 22.97
N ALA A 881 24.08 -22.09 23.62
CA ALA A 881 22.63 -22.03 23.34
C ALA A 881 22.09 -22.34 21.91
N GLY A 882 22.84 -22.18 20.84
CA GLY A 882 22.39 -22.43 19.44
C GLY A 882 22.22 -23.91 19.06
N GLY A 883 22.51 -24.83 19.99
CA GLY A 883 22.45 -26.28 19.79
C GLY A 883 21.43 -27.02 20.67
N GLY A 884 20.51 -26.33 21.36
CA GLY A 884 19.58 -26.99 22.30
C GLY A 884 18.21 -26.32 22.42
N HIS A 885 17.18 -27.00 21.89
CA HIS A 885 15.74 -26.71 21.97
C HIS A 885 15.22 -25.39 21.35
N ASP A 886 14.21 -25.49 20.48
CA ASP A 886 13.33 -24.35 20.17
C ASP A 886 12.59 -23.96 21.47
N HIS A 887 12.82 -22.75 21.98
CA HIS A 887 11.91 -22.17 22.96
C HIS A 887 10.56 -21.87 22.28
N ALA A 888 9.49 -22.42 22.85
CA ALA A 888 8.15 -22.29 22.30
C ALA A 888 7.63 -20.85 22.44
N GLY A 889 7.85 -20.04 21.40
CA GLY A 889 7.34 -18.67 21.30
C GLY A 889 8.34 -17.62 20.81
N GLU A 890 9.63 -17.94 20.69
CA GLU A 890 10.66 -16.93 20.41
C GLU A 890 10.62 -16.40 18.96
N PRO A 891 10.40 -15.08 18.74
CA PRO A 891 10.32 -14.50 17.39
C PRO A 891 11.65 -14.58 16.63
N ALA A 892 11.59 -14.48 15.30
CA ALA A 892 12.80 -14.50 14.47
C ALA A 892 13.56 -13.16 14.47
N HIS A 893 14.86 -13.20 14.80
CA HIS A 893 15.72 -12.00 14.93
C HIS A 893 16.89 -11.97 13.91
N THR A 894 16.63 -11.45 12.71
CA THR A 894 17.57 -11.32 11.56
C THR A 894 16.87 -10.50 10.46
N THR A 895 17.61 -9.91 9.53
CA THR A 895 17.10 -9.37 8.26
C THR A 895 17.89 -9.89 7.06
N HIS A 896 17.27 -9.92 5.88
CA HIS A 896 17.88 -10.42 4.64
C HIS A 896 17.47 -9.55 3.44
N LEU A 897 18.36 -9.45 2.46
CA LEU A 897 18.10 -8.82 1.17
C LEU A 897 18.75 -9.61 0.02
N SER A 898 18.07 -9.63 -1.11
CA SER A 898 18.55 -10.18 -2.38
C SER A 898 18.54 -9.08 -3.44
N VAL A 899 19.61 -9.00 -4.23
CA VAL A 899 19.79 -8.00 -5.29
C VAL A 899 20.37 -8.63 -6.56
N THR A 900 19.93 -8.14 -7.72
CA THR A 900 20.55 -8.40 -9.03
C THR A 900 20.48 -7.16 -9.92
N ASP A 901 21.37 -7.06 -10.89
CA ASP A 901 21.41 -5.98 -11.89
C ASP A 901 21.43 -6.51 -13.34
N ALA A 902 21.42 -5.58 -14.30
CA ALA A 902 21.48 -5.86 -15.74
C ALA A 902 22.81 -6.47 -16.23
N SER A 903 23.87 -6.47 -15.41
CA SER A 903 25.16 -7.11 -15.73
C SER A 903 25.21 -8.59 -15.36
N GLY A 904 24.17 -9.09 -14.68
CA GLY A 904 24.13 -10.44 -14.12
C GLY A 904 24.95 -10.58 -12.83
N MET A 905 25.27 -9.48 -12.15
CA MET A 905 25.81 -9.52 -10.80
C MET A 905 24.68 -9.93 -9.83
N LEU A 906 24.97 -10.86 -8.92
CA LEU A 906 24.01 -11.36 -7.92
C LEU A 906 24.56 -11.10 -6.52
N VAL A 907 23.71 -10.66 -5.59
CA VAL A 907 24.08 -10.49 -4.17
C VAL A 907 22.97 -11.04 -3.27
N ALA A 908 23.30 -12.02 -2.43
CA ALA A 908 22.48 -12.46 -1.31
C ALA A 908 23.16 -12.05 0.00
N LEU A 909 22.50 -11.22 0.82
CA LEU A 909 23.12 -10.59 1.99
C LEU A 909 22.21 -10.71 3.21
N THR A 910 22.77 -11.20 4.33
CA THR A 910 22.03 -11.43 5.59
C THR A 910 22.71 -10.70 6.74
N GLN A 911 21.93 -10.01 7.59
CA GLN A 911 22.44 -9.24 8.73
C GLN A 911 21.69 -9.59 10.02
N SER A 912 22.39 -9.57 11.16
CA SER A 912 21.82 -9.87 12.47
C SER A 912 22.59 -9.16 13.59
N ILE A 913 21.89 -8.85 14.68
CA ILE A 913 22.47 -8.41 15.97
C ILE A 913 22.30 -9.45 17.09
N GLY A 914 21.89 -10.67 16.77
CA GLY A 914 21.45 -11.65 17.78
C GLY A 914 19.93 -11.55 17.97
N PRO A 915 19.42 -11.48 19.22
CA PRO A 915 17.99 -11.34 19.50
C PRO A 915 17.46 -9.94 19.14
N SER A 916 16.18 -9.66 19.40
CA SER A 916 15.58 -8.32 19.20
C SER A 916 16.42 -7.27 19.91
N PHE A 917 16.79 -6.18 19.23
CA PHE A 917 17.68 -5.12 19.76
C PHE A 917 19.07 -5.59 20.22
N GLY A 918 19.48 -6.82 19.88
CA GLY A 918 20.80 -7.37 20.17
C GLY A 918 21.07 -7.43 21.67
N SER A 919 22.17 -6.82 22.11
CA SER A 919 22.52 -6.78 23.53
C SER A 919 21.63 -5.84 24.36
N HIS A 920 20.64 -5.17 23.73
CA HIS A 920 19.87 -4.06 24.30
C HIS A 920 20.75 -2.89 24.77
N VAL A 921 21.99 -2.82 24.28
CA VAL A 921 22.94 -1.72 24.51
C VAL A 921 23.16 -0.96 23.20
N ALA A 922 22.89 0.35 23.21
CA ALA A 922 23.34 1.29 22.19
C ALA A 922 24.45 2.19 22.70
N ASN A 923 25.41 2.52 21.84
CA ASN A 923 26.47 3.46 22.17
C ASN A 923 25.86 4.87 22.41
N PRO A 924 26.14 5.54 23.55
CA PRO A 924 25.51 6.82 23.90
C PRO A 924 25.95 7.98 23.01
N GLU A 925 27.12 7.91 22.37
CA GLU A 925 27.62 8.91 21.42
C GLU A 925 27.23 8.57 19.97
N LEU A 926 27.48 7.32 19.55
CA LEU A 926 27.37 6.89 18.14
C LEU A 926 25.96 6.42 17.73
N GLY A 927 25.06 6.15 18.69
CA GLY A 927 23.63 5.94 18.43
C GLY A 927 23.22 4.62 17.77
N PHE A 928 24.10 3.62 17.68
CA PHE A 928 23.79 2.29 17.14
C PHE A 928 23.78 1.22 18.24
N LEU A 929 23.01 0.14 18.05
CA LEU A 929 22.94 -1.03 18.95
C LEU A 929 24.07 -2.02 18.70
N TYR A 930 24.64 -2.61 19.75
CA TYR A 930 25.60 -3.72 19.62
C TYR A 930 24.89 -5.07 19.50
N ALA A 931 25.55 -6.02 18.85
CA ALA A 931 25.11 -7.41 18.84
C ALA A 931 25.33 -8.10 20.20
N SER A 932 24.41 -9.00 20.56
CA SER A 932 24.66 -10.01 21.59
C SER A 932 25.40 -11.19 20.97
N THR A 933 26.60 -11.52 21.48
CA THR A 933 27.44 -12.59 20.92
C THR A 933 28.23 -13.35 21.98
N GLN A 934 29.00 -12.65 22.82
CA GLN A 934 29.88 -13.31 23.79
C GLN A 934 29.06 -13.88 24.95
N GLY A 935 29.34 -15.11 25.37
CA GLY A 935 28.58 -15.83 26.39
C GLY A 935 27.24 -16.40 25.91
N TYR A 936 26.62 -15.78 24.90
CA TYR A 936 25.36 -16.25 24.30
C TYR A 936 25.58 -17.18 23.10
N LEU A 937 26.28 -16.73 22.05
CA LEU A 937 26.49 -17.45 20.79
C LEU A 937 27.89 -18.09 20.67
N ALA A 938 28.88 -17.53 21.34
CA ALA A 938 30.25 -18.03 21.36
C ALA A 938 30.97 -17.64 22.66
N THR A 939 31.92 -18.48 23.07
CA THR A 939 32.64 -18.34 24.35
C THR A 939 34.16 -18.33 24.21
N GLU A 940 34.72 -18.87 23.12
CA GLU A 940 36.17 -18.94 22.93
C GLU A 940 36.73 -17.68 22.26
N PRO A 941 37.75 -17.02 22.84
CA PRO A 941 38.43 -15.86 22.24
C PRO A 941 38.91 -16.10 20.81
N GLY A 942 38.72 -15.10 19.94
CA GLY A 942 39.06 -15.14 18.51
C GLY A 942 38.10 -15.95 17.62
N SER A 943 37.09 -16.62 18.21
CA SER A 943 36.08 -17.35 17.43
C SER A 943 35.00 -16.41 16.87
N ARG A 944 34.33 -16.86 15.81
CA ARG A 944 33.10 -16.25 15.27
C ARG A 944 31.97 -17.27 15.40
N PRO A 945 30.78 -16.89 15.91
CA PRO A 945 29.71 -17.82 16.21
C PRO A 945 29.13 -18.42 14.93
N PHE A 946 28.88 -19.73 14.95
CA PHE A 946 28.10 -20.39 13.90
C PHE A 946 26.70 -19.78 13.81
N SER A 947 26.13 -19.80 12.61
CA SER A 947 24.91 -19.07 12.28
C SER A 947 24.04 -19.82 11.29
N SER A 948 22.72 -19.73 11.49
CA SER A 948 21.72 -20.22 10.52
C SER A 948 21.49 -19.25 9.35
N MET A 949 22.18 -18.10 9.30
CA MET A 949 22.20 -17.24 8.11
C MET A 949 22.65 -18.06 6.89
N SER A 950 21.85 -18.04 5.82
CA SER A 950 22.04 -18.91 4.65
C SER A 950 21.81 -18.13 3.35
N PRO A 951 22.71 -17.20 2.97
CA PRO A 951 22.69 -16.61 1.64
C PRO A 951 23.01 -17.70 0.59
N LEU A 952 22.23 -17.75 -0.48
CA LEU A 952 22.25 -18.83 -1.46
C LEU A 952 22.02 -18.31 -2.90
N LEU A 953 22.70 -18.94 -3.85
CA LEU A 953 22.53 -18.73 -5.28
C LEU A 953 22.20 -20.07 -5.96
N VAL A 954 21.27 -20.05 -6.91
CA VAL A 954 20.85 -21.23 -7.69
C VAL A 954 21.04 -20.94 -9.16
N PHE A 955 21.57 -21.93 -9.89
CA PHE A 955 21.81 -21.85 -11.33
C PHE A 955 21.14 -23.02 -12.05
N SER A 956 20.55 -22.77 -13.21
CA SER A 956 20.00 -23.79 -14.12
C SER A 956 20.72 -23.68 -15.45
N ASP A 957 21.21 -24.79 -15.99
CA ASP A 957 22.01 -24.85 -17.24
C ASP A 957 23.21 -23.88 -17.28
N GLY A 958 23.76 -23.53 -16.11
CA GLY A 958 24.86 -22.58 -15.95
C GLY A 958 24.41 -21.11 -15.77
N GLU A 959 23.19 -20.78 -16.14
CA GLU A 959 22.61 -19.44 -16.01
C GLU A 959 22.05 -19.18 -14.59
N PRO A 960 22.10 -17.93 -14.09
CA PRO A 960 21.43 -17.53 -12.86
C PRO A 960 19.93 -17.86 -12.87
N SER A 961 19.45 -18.51 -11.81
CA SER A 961 18.06 -18.93 -11.65
C SER A 961 17.41 -18.39 -10.38
N TRP A 962 18.09 -18.45 -9.21
CA TRP A 962 17.59 -17.83 -7.97
C TRP A 962 18.69 -17.13 -7.16
N VAL A 963 18.30 -16.08 -6.43
CA VAL A 963 19.06 -15.40 -5.37
C VAL A 963 18.15 -15.37 -4.15
N LEU A 964 18.59 -15.94 -3.02
CA LEU A 964 17.73 -16.05 -1.84
C LEU A 964 18.49 -16.18 -0.52
N GLY A 965 17.73 -16.02 0.55
CA GLY A 965 18.10 -16.22 1.95
C GLY A 965 16.95 -15.70 2.82
N GLY A 966 17.18 -15.60 4.13
CA GLY A 966 16.12 -15.14 5.02
C GLY A 966 16.51 -14.94 6.48
N ALA A 967 15.49 -14.67 7.28
CA ALA A 967 15.53 -14.47 8.72
C ALA A 967 14.65 -15.49 9.45
N GLY A 968 15.13 -16.12 10.52
CA GLY A 968 14.37 -17.23 11.14
C GLY A 968 15.12 -18.18 12.07
N ALA A 969 16.36 -17.87 12.50
CA ALA A 969 17.24 -18.86 13.14
C ALA A 969 17.28 -20.17 12.32
N ARG A 970 17.21 -21.36 12.96
CA ARG A 970 17.22 -22.67 12.26
C ARG A 970 16.10 -22.83 11.23
N ARG A 971 15.01 -22.06 11.34
CA ARG A 971 13.83 -22.13 10.47
C ARG A 971 14.08 -21.52 9.09
N ILE A 972 15.15 -20.72 8.92
CA ILE A 972 15.64 -20.25 7.61
C ILE A 972 15.85 -21.44 6.66
N ILE A 973 16.54 -22.48 7.14
CA ILE A 973 16.91 -23.66 6.36
C ILE A 973 15.65 -24.42 5.93
N SER A 974 14.71 -24.65 6.85
CA SER A 974 13.42 -25.30 6.53
C SER A 974 12.61 -24.53 5.49
N ALA A 975 12.47 -23.21 5.65
CA ALA A 975 11.72 -22.39 4.71
C ALA A 975 12.38 -22.34 3.32
N MET A 976 13.70 -22.24 3.25
CA MET A 976 14.43 -22.25 1.97
C MET A 976 14.28 -23.58 1.23
N VAL A 977 14.40 -24.71 1.94
CA VAL A 977 14.19 -26.05 1.35
C VAL A 977 12.75 -26.21 0.84
N ALA A 978 11.75 -25.78 1.62
CA ALA A 978 10.35 -25.85 1.21
C ALA A 978 10.06 -24.99 -0.03
N VAL A 979 10.52 -23.73 -0.05
CA VAL A 979 10.30 -22.79 -1.17
C VAL A 979 11.03 -23.23 -2.44
N LEU A 980 12.27 -23.75 -2.31
CA LEU A 980 13.00 -24.33 -3.44
C LEU A 980 12.31 -25.59 -3.97
N SER A 981 11.82 -26.49 -3.10
CA SER A 981 11.09 -27.68 -3.53
C SER A 981 9.77 -27.33 -4.24
N HIS A 982 8.99 -26.38 -3.69
CA HIS A 982 7.80 -25.85 -4.38
C HIS A 982 8.11 -25.28 -5.78
N GLY A 983 9.20 -24.52 -5.91
CA GLY A 983 9.56 -23.87 -7.17
C GLY A 983 10.27 -24.76 -8.20
N ILE A 984 10.97 -25.81 -7.74
CA ILE A 984 11.80 -26.71 -8.56
C ILE A 984 11.13 -28.07 -8.79
N ASP A 985 10.66 -28.76 -7.74
CA ASP A 985 9.94 -30.04 -7.89
C ASP A 985 8.49 -29.80 -8.31
N GLY A 986 7.83 -28.80 -7.72
CA GLY A 986 6.42 -28.48 -7.98
C GLY A 986 6.18 -27.50 -9.14
N GLY A 987 7.24 -26.87 -9.64
CA GLY A 987 7.16 -25.87 -10.72
C GLY A 987 6.39 -24.59 -10.38
N LEU A 988 6.00 -24.37 -9.11
CA LEU A 988 5.12 -23.26 -8.74
C LEU A 988 5.71 -21.89 -9.11
N PRO A 989 4.87 -20.92 -9.51
CA PRO A 989 5.26 -19.52 -9.64
C PRO A 989 5.86 -18.97 -8.35
N LEU A 990 6.79 -18.00 -8.47
CA LEU A 990 7.53 -17.47 -7.32
C LEU A 990 6.62 -16.95 -6.19
N GLY A 991 5.53 -16.26 -6.55
CA GLY A 991 4.57 -15.73 -5.57
C GLY A 991 3.86 -16.84 -4.79
N GLU A 992 3.41 -17.88 -5.47
CA GLU A 992 2.74 -19.04 -4.86
C GLU A 992 3.70 -19.84 -3.98
N ALA A 993 4.90 -20.16 -4.48
CA ALA A 993 5.91 -20.88 -3.71
C ALA A 993 6.30 -20.14 -2.40
N MET A 994 6.29 -18.80 -2.42
CA MET A 994 6.58 -17.95 -1.27
C MET A 994 5.38 -17.80 -0.30
N ALA A 995 4.15 -17.81 -0.84
CA ALA A 995 2.91 -17.72 -0.09
C ALA A 995 2.51 -19.05 0.58
N ALA A 996 2.92 -20.17 -0.03
CA ALA A 996 2.62 -21.54 0.37
C ALA A 996 2.81 -21.76 1.89
N PRO A 997 1.98 -22.62 2.50
CA PRO A 997 2.04 -22.92 3.92
C PRO A 997 3.38 -23.58 4.28
N ARG A 998 3.96 -23.19 5.42
CA ARG A 998 5.27 -23.68 5.86
C ARG A 998 5.18 -24.57 7.08
N PHE A 999 6.25 -25.32 7.29
CA PHE A 999 6.42 -26.14 8.47
C PHE A 999 7.87 -26.07 8.95
N HIS A 1000 8.10 -26.56 10.16
CA HIS A 1000 9.43 -26.75 10.71
C HIS A 1000 9.51 -28.10 11.45
N ALA A 1001 10.57 -28.86 11.18
CA ALA A 1001 10.90 -30.04 11.96
C ALA A 1001 11.56 -29.60 13.27
N THR A 1002 10.84 -29.71 14.39
CA THR A 1002 11.34 -29.22 15.68
C THR A 1002 12.35 -30.19 16.32
N GLY A 1003 12.21 -31.47 15.99
CA GLY A 1003 13.06 -32.59 16.39
C GLY A 1003 12.69 -33.87 15.61
N PRO A 1004 13.32 -35.02 15.91
CA PRO A 1004 13.01 -36.29 15.24
C PRO A 1004 11.53 -36.67 15.43
N ARG A 1005 10.80 -36.82 14.31
CA ARG A 1005 9.36 -37.08 14.28
C ARG A 1005 8.49 -36.01 14.97
N GLU A 1006 8.98 -34.78 15.11
CA GLU A 1006 8.21 -33.65 15.61
C GLU A 1006 8.09 -32.54 14.57
N LEU A 1007 6.86 -32.08 14.31
CA LEU A 1007 6.56 -31.04 13.34
C LEU A 1007 5.74 -29.91 13.96
N ARG A 1008 6.00 -28.71 13.47
CA ARG A 1008 5.11 -27.57 13.62
C ARG A 1008 4.65 -27.10 12.25
N LEU A 1009 3.33 -27.01 12.03
CA LEU A 1009 2.70 -26.53 10.79
C LEU A 1009 2.22 -25.08 10.95
N GLU A 1010 2.36 -24.28 9.90
CA GLU A 1010 1.76 -22.95 9.80
C GLU A 1010 0.24 -23.06 9.59
N THR A 1011 -0.53 -22.28 10.34
CA THR A 1011 -2.01 -22.19 10.21
C THR A 1011 -2.48 -20.75 10.06
N ARG A 1012 -1.72 -19.95 9.31
CA ARG A 1012 -2.04 -18.55 8.98
C ARG A 1012 -3.26 -18.48 8.04
N THR A 1013 -4.10 -17.46 8.16
CA THR A 1013 -5.18 -17.18 7.21
C THR A 1013 -4.66 -17.13 5.77
N GLY A 1014 -5.28 -17.91 4.87
CA GLY A 1014 -4.85 -18.08 3.47
C GLY A 1014 -3.66 -19.03 3.26
N ALA A 1015 -3.26 -19.80 4.27
CA ALA A 1015 -2.23 -20.84 4.18
C ALA A 1015 -2.85 -22.20 4.59
N ASP A 1016 -3.48 -22.88 3.63
CA ASP A 1016 -4.18 -24.15 3.87
C ASP A 1016 -3.30 -25.37 3.56
N TRP A 1017 -3.22 -26.30 4.51
CA TRP A 1017 -2.58 -27.62 4.36
C TRP A 1017 -3.56 -28.72 3.92
N GLY A 1018 -4.85 -28.39 3.82
CA GLY A 1018 -5.97 -29.33 3.72
C GLY A 1018 -6.48 -29.73 5.12
N GLY A 1019 -7.80 -29.86 5.25
CA GLY A 1019 -8.49 -30.04 6.54
C GLY A 1019 -8.01 -31.21 7.43
N ASP A 1020 -7.43 -32.26 6.84
CA ASP A 1020 -6.96 -33.46 7.54
C ASP A 1020 -5.44 -33.50 7.76
N ALA A 1021 -4.69 -32.43 7.47
CA ALA A 1021 -3.22 -32.45 7.41
C ALA A 1021 -2.53 -32.93 8.69
N VAL A 1022 -3.02 -32.49 9.85
CA VAL A 1022 -2.52 -32.93 11.17
C VAL A 1022 -2.75 -34.42 11.37
N GLU A 1023 -3.91 -34.97 10.98
CA GLU A 1023 -4.19 -36.40 11.08
C GLU A 1023 -3.36 -37.21 10.08
N ALA A 1024 -3.17 -36.71 8.87
CA ALA A 1024 -2.35 -37.37 7.84
C ALA A 1024 -0.90 -37.52 8.30
N LEU A 1025 -0.27 -36.45 8.81
CA LEU A 1025 1.08 -36.50 9.37
C LEU A 1025 1.16 -37.34 10.66
N THR A 1026 0.13 -37.31 11.51
CA THR A 1026 0.04 -38.19 12.69
C THR A 1026 0.00 -39.68 12.29
N ARG A 1027 -0.73 -40.02 11.22
CA ARG A 1027 -0.75 -41.38 10.64
C ARG A 1027 0.59 -41.79 10.01
N LEU A 1028 1.42 -40.84 9.57
CA LEU A 1028 2.81 -41.06 9.15
C LEU A 1028 3.79 -41.16 10.34
N GLY A 1029 3.30 -41.03 11.57
CA GLY A 1029 4.07 -41.20 12.80
C GLY A 1029 4.78 -39.93 13.30
N TYR A 1030 4.31 -38.75 12.91
CA TYR A 1030 4.78 -37.47 13.46
C TYR A 1030 3.93 -37.01 14.64
N ASN A 1031 4.57 -36.41 15.64
CA ASN A 1031 3.90 -35.55 16.62
C ASN A 1031 3.77 -34.15 16.00
N VAL A 1032 2.54 -33.66 15.83
CA VAL A 1032 2.27 -32.43 15.07
C VAL A 1032 1.67 -31.36 15.97
N THR A 1033 2.28 -30.18 15.96
CA THR A 1033 1.72 -28.94 16.53
C THR A 1033 1.41 -27.95 15.41
N THR A 1034 0.56 -26.97 15.69
CA THR A 1034 0.25 -25.86 14.77
C THR A 1034 0.75 -24.53 15.35
N SER A 1035 0.92 -23.53 14.50
CA SER A 1035 1.16 -22.15 14.90
C SER A 1035 0.71 -21.17 13.83
N ASP A 1036 0.01 -20.14 14.26
CA ASP A 1036 -0.43 -18.97 13.49
C ASP A 1036 0.51 -17.76 13.66
N VAL A 1037 1.52 -17.87 14.53
CA VAL A 1037 2.50 -16.79 14.83
C VAL A 1037 3.24 -16.38 13.55
N PRO A 1038 3.00 -15.17 13.00
CA PRO A 1038 3.45 -14.82 11.65
C PRO A 1038 4.98 -14.91 11.47
N ASP A 1039 5.73 -14.50 12.49
CA ASP A 1039 7.20 -14.44 12.47
C ASP A 1039 7.90 -15.79 12.74
N TYR A 1040 7.17 -16.89 12.99
CA TYR A 1040 7.79 -18.18 13.35
C TYR A 1040 8.45 -18.87 12.15
N PHE A 1041 7.75 -19.03 11.02
CA PHE A 1041 8.16 -19.87 9.86
C PHE A 1041 9.19 -19.24 8.91
N ALA A 1042 10.10 -18.47 9.49
CA ALA A 1042 11.09 -17.66 8.80
C ALA A 1042 10.51 -16.69 7.76
N ARG A 1043 11.38 -15.83 7.23
CA ARG A 1043 11.03 -14.76 6.30
C ARG A 1043 12.10 -14.72 5.21
N LEU A 1044 11.74 -15.08 3.99
CA LEU A 1044 12.65 -15.09 2.85
C LEU A 1044 12.48 -13.82 2.01
N HIS A 1045 13.55 -13.38 1.36
CA HIS A 1045 13.49 -12.39 0.30
C HIS A 1045 14.21 -12.96 -0.90
N VAL A 1046 13.48 -13.12 -2.00
CA VAL A 1046 13.85 -14.03 -3.09
C VAL A 1046 13.75 -13.32 -4.42
N ILE A 1047 14.74 -13.54 -5.28
CA ILE A 1047 14.68 -13.21 -6.70
C ILE A 1047 14.79 -14.51 -7.49
N ARG A 1048 13.87 -14.73 -8.43
CA ARG A 1048 13.92 -15.80 -9.43
C ARG A 1048 14.06 -15.18 -10.82
N ARG A 1049 14.88 -15.78 -11.68
CA ARG A 1049 14.88 -15.45 -13.11
C ARG A 1049 13.82 -16.29 -13.81
N ASP A 1050 12.96 -15.63 -14.57
CA ASP A 1050 12.04 -16.31 -15.47
C ASP A 1050 12.85 -16.99 -16.60
N PRO A 1051 12.76 -18.33 -16.78
CA PRO A 1051 13.65 -19.06 -17.68
C PRO A 1051 13.32 -18.85 -19.17
N VAL A 1052 12.14 -18.31 -19.50
CA VAL A 1052 11.68 -18.11 -20.88
C VAL A 1052 11.98 -16.69 -21.35
N SER A 1053 11.61 -15.69 -20.55
CA SER A 1053 11.78 -14.27 -20.85
C SER A 1053 13.11 -13.68 -20.36
N GLY A 1054 13.81 -14.37 -19.45
CA GLY A 1054 15.03 -13.90 -18.82
C GLY A 1054 14.83 -12.77 -17.79
N VAL A 1055 13.59 -12.34 -17.55
CA VAL A 1055 13.20 -11.24 -16.65
C VAL A 1055 13.37 -11.65 -15.18
N TRP A 1056 13.80 -10.70 -14.33
CA TRP A 1056 13.88 -10.93 -12.89
C TRP A 1056 12.53 -10.73 -12.22
N MET A 1057 12.09 -11.74 -11.46
CA MET A 1057 10.94 -11.70 -10.56
C MET A 1057 11.45 -11.61 -9.12
N GLY A 1058 11.06 -10.57 -8.38
CA GLY A 1058 11.38 -10.43 -6.95
C GLY A 1058 10.16 -10.69 -6.08
N ALA A 1059 10.33 -11.32 -4.92
CA ALA A 1059 9.27 -11.68 -3.99
C ALA A 1059 9.71 -11.53 -2.52
N ALA A 1060 8.99 -10.70 -1.76
CA ALA A 1060 9.17 -10.59 -0.32
C ALA A 1060 8.19 -11.50 0.45
N ASP A 1061 8.60 -12.03 1.61
CA ASP A 1061 7.74 -12.88 2.43
C ASP A 1061 6.43 -12.18 2.84
N PRO A 1062 5.24 -12.79 2.64
CA PRO A 1062 3.97 -12.15 2.95
C PRO A 1062 3.70 -12.15 4.47
N ARG A 1063 4.53 -12.84 5.25
CA ARG A 1063 4.45 -12.90 6.72
C ARG A 1063 4.94 -11.61 7.39
N ARG A 1064 5.48 -10.64 6.63
CA ARG A 1064 5.96 -9.34 7.15
C ARG A 1064 5.93 -8.25 6.07
N SER A 1065 6.14 -6.99 6.46
CA SER A 1065 6.10 -5.81 5.58
C SER A 1065 7.30 -5.64 4.63
N GLY A 1066 7.84 -6.72 4.06
CA GLY A 1066 8.89 -6.64 3.04
C GLY A 1066 8.34 -6.17 1.68
N GLN A 1067 9.22 -5.73 0.78
CA GLN A 1067 8.84 -5.35 -0.59
C GLN A 1067 9.84 -5.89 -1.62
N ALA A 1068 9.34 -6.19 -2.82
CA ALA A 1068 10.16 -6.37 -4.02
C ALA A 1068 10.03 -5.12 -4.91
N VAL A 1069 11.14 -4.60 -5.41
CA VAL A 1069 11.17 -3.40 -6.27
C VAL A 1069 12.12 -3.65 -7.45
N GLY A 1070 11.56 -3.58 -8.66
CA GLY A 1070 12.34 -3.62 -9.90
C GLY A 1070 12.90 -2.25 -10.26
N ALA A 1071 14.12 -2.19 -10.81
CA ALA A 1071 14.67 -0.94 -11.33
C ALA A 1071 13.96 -0.53 -12.63
N GLY A 1072 13.48 0.71 -12.69
CA GLY A 1072 12.86 1.30 -13.89
C GLY A 1072 13.86 1.74 -14.97
N VAL A 1073 13.35 2.08 -16.16
CA VAL A 1073 14.16 2.68 -17.24
C VAL A 1073 14.42 4.16 -16.93
N GLY A 1074 15.49 4.44 -16.18
CA GLY A 1074 15.99 5.80 -16.00
C GLY A 1074 16.42 6.43 -17.34
N PRO A 1075 16.20 7.75 -17.56
CA PRO A 1075 16.64 8.41 -18.78
C PRO A 1075 18.17 8.38 -18.88
N ARG A 1076 18.71 7.69 -19.89
CA ARG A 1076 20.14 7.59 -20.13
C ARG A 1076 20.77 8.98 -20.29
N SER A 1077 21.65 9.36 -19.37
CA SER A 1077 22.55 10.48 -19.57
C SER A 1077 23.47 10.19 -20.77
N SER A 1078 23.37 11.01 -21.82
CA SER A 1078 24.24 10.84 -22.98
C SER A 1078 25.69 11.19 -22.62
N PRO A 1079 26.68 10.39 -23.06
CA PRO A 1079 28.09 10.67 -22.76
C PRO A 1079 28.54 11.96 -23.45
N ALA A 1080 29.33 12.76 -22.75
CA ALA A 1080 29.80 14.05 -23.23
C ALA A 1080 30.73 13.90 -24.44
N ALA A 1081 30.31 14.43 -25.60
CA ALA A 1081 31.15 14.56 -26.78
C ALA A 1081 31.90 15.89 -26.76
N GLY A 1082 33.20 15.85 -26.42
CA GLY A 1082 34.09 17.02 -26.49
C GLY A 1082 35.01 16.98 -27.71
N ALA A 1083 34.75 17.84 -28.70
CA ALA A 1083 35.73 18.33 -29.69
C ALA A 1083 35.12 19.56 -30.41
N GLY A 1084 35.84 20.68 -30.49
CA GLY A 1084 35.25 21.96 -30.90
C GLY A 1084 35.59 22.45 -32.32
N THR A 1085 34.63 23.19 -32.92
CA THR A 1085 34.81 24.32 -33.87
C THR A 1085 35.54 24.10 -35.22
N PRO A 1086 35.44 25.01 -36.23
CA PRO A 1086 34.44 26.07 -36.48
C PRO A 1086 33.93 26.14 -37.96
N VAL A 1087 32.70 26.63 -38.20
CA VAL A 1087 32.20 27.09 -39.53
C VAL A 1087 31.23 28.26 -39.29
N ALA A 1088 31.59 29.52 -39.55
CA ALA A 1088 31.52 30.25 -40.83
C ALA A 1088 30.08 30.53 -41.34
N THR A 1089 29.80 31.82 -41.55
CA THR A 1089 28.49 32.39 -41.94
C THR A 1089 28.20 32.27 -43.44
N PRO A 1090 26.93 32.06 -43.84
CA PRO A 1090 26.42 32.47 -45.14
C PRO A 1090 25.49 33.67 -45.03
N GLU A 1091 25.95 34.83 -45.52
CA GLU A 1091 25.03 35.90 -45.91
C GLU A 1091 24.24 35.51 -47.17
N GLY A 1092 23.05 36.08 -47.33
CA GLY A 1092 22.65 36.62 -48.63
C GLY A 1092 21.59 35.89 -49.43
N ALA A 1093 20.46 36.58 -49.59
CA ALA A 1093 19.47 36.46 -50.67
C ALA A 1093 18.62 35.16 -50.73
N ALA A 1094 17.39 35.18 -51.25
CA ALA A 1094 16.65 36.29 -51.84
C ALA A 1094 15.16 36.27 -51.48
N ALA A 1095 14.63 37.48 -51.40
CA ALA A 1095 13.24 37.83 -51.65
C ALA A 1095 12.50 36.94 -52.67
N ALA A 1096 11.33 36.40 -52.29
CA ALA A 1096 10.06 36.69 -52.95
C ALA A 1096 8.85 35.99 -52.27
N ARG A 1097 7.93 36.82 -51.77
CA ARG A 1097 6.52 36.53 -51.37
C ARG A 1097 6.30 35.85 -50.03
#